data_AF-A0A5B9QKZ6-F1
#
_entry.id   AF-A0A5B9QKZ6-F1
#
_cell.length_a   1.000
_cell.length_b   1.000
_cell.length_c   1.000
_cell.angle_alpha   90.00
_cell.angle_beta   90.00
_cell.angle_gamma   90.00
#
_symmetry.space_group_name_H-M   'P 1'
#
loop_
_entity.id
_entity.type
_entity.pdbx_description
1 polymer ?
#
loop_
_entity_poly.entity_id
_entity_poly.type
_entity_poly.pdbx_seq_one_letter_code
_entity_poly.pdbx_strand_id
1 'polypeptide(L)'
;MGTCGLRSRPAHRSRRATTVWLSLLLALPWIIGCEGCGQQDPAQPDENLPVNQFTSRPIAPFPSGTSVSEYRVKPGHWLTASKPLQANREDQRGTLEIYSGSTVRNEVGEGQRFAQPIVAERPVVLPKGQMKRLDFRLLAPLPERIDSREGFFRHRLSTRQQGLADDSGDRKILMLRPEQYFFVVLTTRPERFVSLQVADWVKPPRDPDQFLSSASPTNYRLVFPDPDDLLSLPETMLDWSSTAYLLWDDVEMDRLTPAQQQALLDWLNWGGRILVNGRYADKTLANSALAEWLPMSADKLIELEGEPFAEMLESWSVAKDATTANQMAVVRQSNSRVGLDGRPHGLSVELPGTNGLVLSRRVGLGNIVMTRFDLTTDVLKNWGSRDSFFNNVLLRRPPRRYSEQDGSTTLQFVDSPSGGTVSPAINSPFRLFARDGAVRYQVVTGTDADEESNVDQDEQDGEGVLASALSDKLAGWTAPANIAEPMGGVGAWTDRSQVAAMSLDSLVEESGISIPPASFVARSLAWYLVILVPLNYLLFRLLRRLEYAWVAVPVIAIGGAIWVARAARLDIGFARLQNEICLMEMQPGYDRVHLSSYIALYSSLGTEYELAFDTPDAVALPVGIWSDGLEEDPVQLRFGYGEGPVLSGVQVASNQTRLVHAEQLLSAGGAILLKDDGAALENQSQLELVDAFVVRRTDEGTLQVATLGDLPAGSTKTLRYTDQRPLSAIAEDLPASVKPLINAIGSGHRFGPGETRLVARVLEAPNKMRIEPAASQASREAVLLVHLQHPPLPPPRKDRNLAPPPRESVEDVMLEEELSPPL
;
A
#
# COMPACT_ATOMS: atom_id res chain seq x y z
N MET A 1 -71.86 -17.16 -83.22
CA MET A 1 -71.28 -16.21 -84.18
C MET A 1 -69.77 -16.26 -83.96
N GLY A 2 -69.03 -17.27 -84.43
CA GLY A 2 -68.56 -17.52 -85.81
C GLY A 2 -67.08 -17.09 -85.86
N THR A 3 -66.06 -17.88 -86.22
CA THR A 3 -65.91 -19.22 -86.82
C THR A 3 -64.43 -19.66 -86.74
N CYS A 4 -64.16 -20.99 -86.76
CA CYS A 4 -62.94 -21.71 -87.20
C CYS A 4 -61.61 -21.55 -86.40
N GLY A 5 -60.73 -22.55 -86.21
CA GLY A 5 -60.68 -23.96 -86.62
C GLY A 5 -59.40 -24.70 -86.13
N LEU A 6 -59.57 -26.00 -85.85
CA LEU A 6 -58.68 -27.21 -85.95
C LEU A 6 -57.16 -27.27 -85.64
N ARG A 7 -56.83 -28.31 -84.82
CA ARG A 7 -55.69 -29.31 -84.83
C ARG A 7 -54.28 -28.81 -84.45
N SER A 8 -53.40 -29.55 -83.73
CA SER A 8 -53.20 -31.00 -83.50
C SER A 8 -52.46 -31.35 -82.17
N ARG A 9 -52.65 -32.60 -81.72
CA ARG A 9 -52.11 -33.34 -80.53
C ARG A 9 -50.67 -33.92 -80.77
N PRO A 10 -50.04 -34.73 -79.87
CA PRO A 10 -50.31 -35.08 -78.45
C PRO A 10 -49.09 -35.06 -77.49
N ALA A 11 -49.36 -35.05 -76.17
CA ALA A 11 -48.52 -35.73 -75.18
C ALA A 11 -49.40 -36.70 -74.37
N HIS A 12 -48.96 -37.96 -74.26
CA HIS A 12 -49.65 -39.04 -73.58
C HIS A 12 -48.86 -39.41 -72.31
N ARG A 13 -49.58 -39.46 -71.17
CA ARG A 13 -49.62 -40.50 -70.11
C ARG A 13 -48.30 -41.16 -69.67
N SER A 14 -48.11 -41.58 -68.42
CA SER A 14 -48.87 -41.56 -67.17
C SER A 14 -48.07 -42.38 -66.15
N ARG A 15 -48.17 -42.00 -64.87
CA ARG A 15 -48.23 -42.85 -63.65
C ARG A 15 -47.13 -43.92 -63.47
N ARG A 16 -46.17 -43.71 -62.56
CA ARG A 16 -46.25 -44.02 -61.10
C ARG A 16 -46.74 -45.44 -60.82
N ALA A 17 -45.84 -46.29 -60.30
CA ALA A 17 -45.92 -46.76 -58.91
C ALA A 17 -44.74 -47.69 -58.56
N THR A 18 -44.26 -47.52 -57.33
CA THR A 18 -43.74 -48.56 -56.41
C THR A 18 -42.48 -49.33 -56.81
N THR A 19 -41.34 -48.95 -56.19
CA THR A 19 -40.21 -49.79 -55.68
C THR A 19 -38.84 -49.10 -55.77
N VAL A 20 -38.74 -47.82 -55.37
CA VAL A 20 -37.45 -47.08 -55.32
C VAL A 20 -37.01 -46.77 -53.87
N TRP A 21 -37.77 -47.24 -52.86
CA TRP A 21 -37.54 -46.92 -51.45
C TRP A 21 -36.55 -47.85 -50.71
N LEU A 22 -35.77 -48.69 -51.40
CA LEU A 22 -34.86 -49.63 -50.73
C LEU A 22 -33.43 -49.73 -51.27
N SER A 23 -33.06 -48.96 -52.29
CA SER A 23 -31.71 -49.00 -52.88
C SER A 23 -30.95 -47.66 -52.84
N LEU A 24 -31.58 -46.59 -52.33
CA LEU A 24 -31.00 -45.24 -52.25
C LEU A 24 -30.19 -44.97 -50.97
N LEU A 25 -29.97 -45.97 -50.13
CA LEU A 25 -29.30 -45.84 -48.82
C LEU A 25 -27.92 -46.51 -48.73
N LEU A 26 -27.35 -47.05 -49.82
CA LEU A 26 -26.11 -47.86 -49.73
C LEU A 26 -24.99 -47.58 -50.75
N ALA A 27 -25.06 -46.55 -51.60
CA ALA A 27 -24.00 -46.30 -52.59
C ALA A 27 -23.77 -44.83 -52.95
N LEU A 28 -23.77 -43.95 -51.93
CA LEU A 28 -23.48 -42.52 -52.07
C LEU A 28 -22.00 -42.09 -51.85
N PRO A 29 -20.98 -42.96 -52.04
CA PRO A 29 -19.66 -42.47 -52.41
C PRO A 29 -19.37 -42.79 -53.90
N TRP A 30 -18.61 -41.94 -54.59
CA TRP A 30 -18.00 -42.16 -55.93
C TRP A 30 -18.68 -41.58 -57.19
N ILE A 31 -19.20 -40.35 -57.16
CA ILE A 31 -19.18 -39.50 -58.37
C ILE A 31 -18.71 -38.09 -58.00
N ILE A 32 -17.39 -37.96 -57.90
CA ILE A 32 -16.65 -36.70 -57.99
C ILE A 32 -16.38 -36.49 -59.48
N GLY A 33 -16.80 -35.35 -60.04
CA GLY A 33 -16.53 -34.96 -61.43
C GLY A 33 -17.15 -33.61 -61.78
N CYS A 34 -16.29 -32.64 -62.07
CA CYS A 34 -16.48 -31.22 -62.37
C CYS A 34 -17.66 -30.86 -63.29
N GLU A 35 -18.37 -29.78 -62.96
CA GLU A 35 -18.43 -28.51 -63.74
C GLU A 35 -19.43 -27.56 -63.09
N GLY A 36 -18.92 -26.40 -62.65
CA GLY A 36 -19.72 -25.37 -62.00
C GLY A 36 -18.89 -24.11 -61.83
N CYS A 37 -18.58 -23.44 -62.95
CA CYS A 37 -18.12 -22.05 -62.96
C CYS A 37 -19.19 -21.17 -62.30
N GLY A 38 -18.95 -20.77 -61.05
CA GLY A 38 -19.64 -19.68 -60.38
C GLY A 38 -18.59 -18.72 -59.86
N GLN A 39 -18.52 -17.56 -60.50
CA GLN A 39 -17.84 -16.32 -60.08
C GLN A 39 -16.74 -16.48 -59.01
N GLN A 40 -15.49 -16.34 -59.45
CA GLN A 40 -14.50 -15.69 -58.60
C GLN A 40 -15.11 -14.35 -58.19
N ASP A 41 -15.53 -14.24 -56.93
CA ASP A 41 -15.62 -12.94 -56.29
C ASP A 41 -14.30 -12.23 -56.63
N PRO A 42 -14.32 -10.98 -57.11
CA PRO A 42 -13.09 -10.21 -57.18
C PRO A 42 -12.49 -10.32 -55.78
N ALA A 43 -11.22 -10.72 -55.69
CA ALA A 43 -10.48 -10.74 -54.44
C ALA A 43 -10.92 -9.50 -53.67
N GLN A 44 -11.63 -9.68 -52.55
CA GLN A 44 -11.99 -8.58 -51.69
C GLN A 44 -10.70 -7.78 -51.54
N PRO A 45 -10.68 -6.48 -51.89
CA PRO A 45 -9.45 -5.72 -51.86
C PRO A 45 -8.86 -5.99 -50.49
N ASP A 46 -7.62 -6.55 -50.45
CA ASP A 46 -6.94 -6.98 -49.22
C ASP A 46 -7.42 -6.05 -48.12
N GLU A 47 -8.30 -6.55 -47.24
CA GLU A 47 -8.94 -5.71 -46.24
C GLU A 47 -7.79 -5.24 -45.40
N ASN A 48 -7.26 -4.03 -45.68
CA ASN A 48 -5.88 -3.65 -45.38
C ASN A 48 -5.67 -3.90 -43.90
N LEU A 49 -5.10 -5.06 -43.57
CA LEU A 49 -5.08 -5.50 -42.19
C LEU A 49 -4.23 -4.47 -41.47
N PRO A 50 -4.70 -3.92 -40.34
CA PRO A 50 -3.97 -2.88 -39.64
C PRO A 50 -2.52 -3.32 -39.45
N VAL A 51 -1.61 -2.40 -39.78
CA VAL A 51 -0.15 -2.66 -39.85
C VAL A 51 0.33 -3.27 -38.54
N ASN A 52 -0.15 -2.74 -37.41
CA ASN A 52 0.09 -3.29 -36.08
C ASN A 52 -1.01 -4.26 -35.68
N GLN A 53 -0.64 -5.47 -35.24
CA GLN A 53 -1.58 -6.47 -34.73
C GLN A 53 -2.30 -5.99 -33.46
N PHE A 54 -1.64 -5.16 -32.65
CA PHE A 54 -2.15 -4.61 -31.40
C PHE A 54 -2.05 -3.08 -31.36
N THR A 55 -3.02 -2.45 -30.70
CA THR A 55 -2.96 -1.04 -30.29
C THR A 55 -2.92 -1.01 -28.78
N SER A 56 -1.89 -0.40 -28.18
CA SER A 56 -1.75 -0.31 -26.73
C SER A 56 -1.47 1.12 -26.27
N ARG A 57 -2.00 1.49 -25.10
CA ARG A 57 -1.63 2.73 -24.40
C ARG A 57 -0.65 2.43 -23.27
N PRO A 58 0.12 3.43 -22.77
CA PRO A 58 0.97 3.25 -21.61
C PRO A 58 0.18 2.73 -20.40
N ILE A 59 0.85 2.00 -19.53
CA ILE A 59 0.29 1.55 -18.25
C ILE A 59 0.02 2.78 -17.39
N ALA A 60 -1.22 2.92 -16.90
CA ALA A 60 -1.66 4.03 -16.07
C ALA A 60 -1.75 3.57 -14.60
N PRO A 61 -0.79 3.96 -13.73
CA PRO A 61 -0.82 3.64 -12.30
C PRO A 61 -1.85 4.52 -11.57
N PHE A 62 -2.60 3.97 -10.62
CA PHE A 62 -3.58 4.72 -9.84
C PHE A 62 -2.96 5.32 -8.57
N PRO A 63 -3.35 6.55 -8.17
CA PRO A 63 -4.23 7.44 -8.92
C PRO A 63 -3.56 8.06 -10.17
N SER A 64 -4.29 8.15 -11.29
CA SER A 64 -3.80 8.81 -12.51
C SER A 64 -4.75 9.90 -13.02
N GLY A 65 -4.15 10.95 -13.58
CA GLY A 65 -4.87 11.97 -14.35
C GLY A 65 -4.97 11.60 -15.83
N THR A 66 -5.34 12.58 -16.66
CA THR A 66 -5.61 12.37 -18.10
C THR A 66 -4.35 12.23 -18.95
N SER A 67 -3.21 12.74 -18.49
CA SER A 67 -1.97 12.78 -19.28
C SER A 67 -0.91 11.80 -18.75
N VAL A 68 -0.26 11.09 -19.69
CA VAL A 68 0.85 10.17 -19.42
C VAL A 68 2.03 10.87 -18.73
N SER A 69 2.24 12.16 -18.99
CA SER A 69 3.32 12.93 -18.35
C SER A 69 3.11 13.08 -16.83
N GLU A 70 1.91 12.83 -16.33
CA GLU A 70 1.55 12.90 -14.91
C GLU A 70 1.74 11.57 -14.18
N TYR A 71 1.92 10.46 -14.91
CA TYR A 71 2.02 9.12 -14.30
C TYR A 71 3.24 9.02 -13.42
N ARG A 72 3.04 8.72 -12.15
CA ARG A 72 4.09 8.49 -11.16
C ARG A 72 3.77 7.25 -10.35
N VAL A 73 4.77 6.70 -9.68
CA VAL A 73 4.59 5.66 -8.67
C VAL A 73 5.33 6.03 -7.41
N LYS A 74 4.84 5.55 -6.27
CA LYS A 74 5.49 5.73 -4.97
C LYS A 74 6.26 4.44 -4.64
N PRO A 75 7.60 4.48 -4.54
CA PRO A 75 8.41 3.29 -4.28
C PRO A 75 7.95 2.47 -3.08
N GLY A 76 7.92 1.13 -3.20
CA GLY A 76 7.55 0.24 -2.10
C GLY A 76 6.06 0.21 -1.75
N HIS A 77 5.20 0.94 -2.47
CA HIS A 77 3.75 0.85 -2.28
C HIS A 77 3.12 -0.10 -3.28
N TRP A 78 2.12 -0.86 -2.82
CA TRP A 78 1.19 -1.54 -3.70
C TRP A 78 0.35 -0.51 -4.46
N LEU A 79 0.07 -0.80 -5.73
CA LEU A 79 -0.79 0.03 -6.55
C LEU A 79 -1.56 -0.80 -7.56
N THR A 80 -2.80 -0.39 -7.81
CA THR A 80 -3.54 -0.80 -9.01
C THR A 80 -3.04 0.01 -10.20
N ALA A 81 -2.91 -0.62 -11.36
CA ALA A 81 -2.67 0.05 -12.63
C ALA A 81 -3.55 -0.55 -13.73
N SER A 82 -3.81 0.24 -14.76
CA SER A 82 -4.58 -0.20 -15.93
C SER A 82 -3.74 -0.23 -17.20
N LYS A 83 -4.01 -1.23 -18.04
CA LYS A 83 -3.44 -1.37 -19.38
C LYS A 83 -4.55 -1.38 -20.43
N PRO A 84 -4.77 -0.26 -21.14
CA PRO A 84 -5.63 -0.25 -22.31
C PRO A 84 -4.95 -0.98 -23.47
N LEU A 85 -5.59 -2.03 -23.97
CA LEU A 85 -5.08 -2.89 -25.04
C LEU A 85 -6.21 -3.32 -25.99
N GLN A 86 -5.91 -3.32 -27.29
CA GLN A 86 -6.84 -3.68 -28.36
C GLN A 86 -6.15 -4.61 -29.36
N ALA A 87 -6.84 -5.68 -29.75
CA ALA A 87 -6.45 -6.51 -30.88
C ALA A 87 -7.07 -5.95 -32.18
N ASN A 88 -6.26 -5.73 -33.22
CA ASN A 88 -6.72 -5.04 -34.43
C ASN A 88 -7.09 -6.02 -35.56
N ARG A 89 -6.44 -7.18 -35.65
CA ARG A 89 -6.62 -8.12 -36.79
C ARG A 89 -7.70 -9.16 -36.55
N GLU A 90 -7.71 -9.76 -35.36
CA GLU A 90 -8.60 -10.87 -34.97
C GLU A 90 -8.78 -10.91 -33.45
N ASP A 91 -9.71 -11.72 -32.98
CA ASP A 91 -9.92 -11.97 -31.55
C ASP A 91 -8.71 -12.67 -30.95
N GLN A 92 -8.21 -12.16 -29.83
CA GLN A 92 -7.04 -12.71 -29.15
C GLN A 92 -7.42 -13.19 -27.74
N ARG A 93 -6.86 -14.34 -27.36
CA ARG A 93 -6.95 -14.89 -26.01
C ARG A 93 -5.56 -15.30 -25.56
N GLY A 94 -5.21 -14.94 -24.34
CA GLY A 94 -3.85 -15.11 -23.86
C GLY A 94 -3.68 -14.75 -22.40
N THR A 95 -2.42 -14.58 -22.03
CA THR A 95 -1.99 -14.14 -20.70
C THR A 95 -1.21 -12.85 -20.84
N LEU A 96 -1.54 -11.86 -20.01
CA LEU A 96 -0.82 -10.60 -19.93
C LEU A 96 0.03 -10.62 -18.66
N GLU A 97 1.34 -10.45 -18.85
CA GLU A 97 2.34 -10.35 -17.79
C GLU A 97 2.84 -8.91 -17.73
N ILE A 98 2.94 -8.37 -16.52
CA ILE A 98 3.48 -7.04 -16.26
C ILE A 98 4.67 -7.16 -15.31
N TYR A 99 5.79 -6.59 -15.76
CA TYR A 99 7.02 -6.49 -15.01
C TYR A 99 7.23 -5.04 -14.58
N SER A 100 7.71 -4.86 -13.35
CA SER A 100 8.18 -3.58 -12.81
C SER A 100 9.66 -3.68 -12.45
N GLY A 101 10.34 -2.54 -12.40
CA GLY A 101 11.75 -2.52 -12.04
C GLY A 101 12.33 -1.12 -11.91
N SER A 102 13.54 -1.04 -11.37
CA SER A 102 14.29 0.20 -11.19
C SER A 102 15.37 0.35 -12.26
N THR A 103 15.75 1.58 -12.56
CA THR A 103 16.92 1.89 -13.39
C THR A 103 18.00 2.47 -12.49
N VAL A 104 19.18 1.84 -12.52
CA VAL A 104 20.37 2.29 -11.80
C VAL A 104 21.32 2.86 -12.84
N ARG A 105 21.80 4.07 -12.60
CA ARG A 105 22.78 4.71 -13.48
C ARG A 105 24.15 4.64 -12.83
N ASN A 106 25.12 4.14 -13.58
CA ASN A 106 26.52 4.13 -13.18
C ASN A 106 27.09 5.55 -13.26
N GLU A 107 28.29 5.76 -12.71
CA GLU A 107 28.96 7.08 -12.69
C GLU A 107 29.17 7.69 -14.08
N VAL A 108 29.23 6.85 -15.12
CA VAL A 108 29.39 7.24 -16.53
C VAL A 108 28.04 7.58 -17.21
N GLY A 109 26.92 7.46 -16.49
CA GLY A 109 25.57 7.79 -16.96
C GLY A 109 24.83 6.65 -17.68
N GLU A 110 25.48 5.50 -17.90
CA GLU A 110 24.85 4.29 -18.44
C GLU A 110 23.86 3.69 -17.43
N GLY A 111 22.64 3.44 -17.88
CA GLY A 111 21.56 2.91 -17.04
C GLY A 111 21.41 1.40 -17.17
N GLN A 112 21.68 0.65 -16.11
CA GLN A 112 21.32 -0.76 -15.98
C GLN A 112 19.91 -0.88 -15.38
N ARG A 113 19.12 -1.81 -15.92
CA ARG A 113 17.74 -2.05 -15.48
C ARG A 113 17.66 -3.32 -14.66
N PHE A 114 16.99 -3.24 -13.53
CA PHE A 114 16.77 -4.35 -12.62
C PHE A 114 15.28 -4.59 -12.49
N ALA A 115 14.80 -5.71 -13.01
CA ALA A 115 13.42 -6.15 -12.83
C ALA A 115 13.24 -6.64 -11.39
N GLN A 116 12.08 -6.36 -10.81
CA GLN A 116 11.73 -6.94 -9.52
C GLN A 116 11.41 -8.44 -9.69
N PRO A 117 11.63 -9.28 -8.66
CA PRO A 117 11.30 -10.71 -8.71
C PRO A 117 9.79 -10.97 -8.53
N ILE A 118 8.94 -10.05 -8.99
CA ILE A 118 7.48 -10.17 -8.94
C ILE A 118 6.89 -9.84 -10.32
N VAL A 119 6.03 -10.72 -10.81
CA VAL A 119 5.30 -10.53 -12.07
C VAL A 119 3.81 -10.51 -11.78
N ALA A 120 3.12 -9.45 -12.24
CA ALA A 120 1.67 -9.43 -12.22
C ALA A 120 1.14 -10.12 -13.47
N GLU A 121 0.30 -11.15 -13.30
CA GLU A 121 -0.19 -11.98 -14.39
C GLU A 121 -1.72 -11.98 -14.41
N ARG A 122 -2.34 -11.88 -15.59
CA ARG A 122 -3.78 -12.11 -15.74
C ARG A 122 -4.16 -12.74 -17.07
N PRO A 123 -5.21 -13.58 -17.14
CA PRO A 123 -5.79 -14.00 -18.39
C PRO A 123 -6.52 -12.82 -19.05
N VAL A 124 -6.44 -12.77 -20.39
CA VAL A 124 -7.03 -11.69 -21.18
C VAL A 124 -7.80 -12.23 -22.39
N VAL A 125 -8.91 -11.55 -22.68
CA VAL A 125 -9.73 -11.77 -23.88
C VAL A 125 -9.91 -10.42 -24.56
N LEU A 126 -9.40 -10.30 -25.78
CA LEU A 126 -9.36 -9.07 -26.56
C LEU A 126 -10.17 -9.28 -27.86
N PRO A 127 -11.43 -8.83 -27.91
CA PRO A 127 -12.21 -8.84 -29.14
C PRO A 127 -11.59 -7.92 -30.20
N LYS A 128 -11.66 -8.32 -31.47
CA LYS A 128 -11.18 -7.54 -32.61
C LYS A 128 -11.82 -6.14 -32.60
N GLY A 129 -11.00 -5.11 -32.70
CA GLY A 129 -11.47 -3.73 -32.86
C GLY A 129 -11.94 -3.05 -31.57
N GLN A 130 -11.91 -3.74 -30.41
CA GLN A 130 -12.36 -3.17 -29.14
C GLN A 130 -11.19 -2.91 -28.19
N MET A 131 -11.06 -1.67 -27.72
CA MET A 131 -10.14 -1.33 -26.63
C MET A 131 -10.67 -1.89 -25.31
N LYS A 132 -9.87 -2.71 -24.63
CA LYS A 132 -10.17 -3.21 -23.28
C LYS A 132 -9.21 -2.56 -22.28
N ARG A 133 -9.78 -2.06 -21.18
CA ARG A 133 -9.03 -1.66 -20.00
C ARG A 133 -8.81 -2.89 -19.12
N LEU A 134 -7.55 -3.22 -18.87
CA LEU A 134 -7.15 -4.39 -18.10
C LEU A 134 -6.44 -3.92 -16.84
N ASP A 135 -7.12 -4.04 -15.69
CA ASP A 135 -6.58 -3.62 -14.40
C ASP A 135 -5.79 -4.77 -13.72
N PHE A 136 -4.74 -4.43 -13.00
CA PHE A 136 -3.86 -5.36 -12.28
C PHE A 136 -3.23 -4.64 -11.10
N ARG A 137 -2.76 -5.39 -10.10
CA ARG A 137 -2.00 -4.83 -8.97
C ARG A 137 -0.52 -5.22 -9.09
N LEU A 138 0.34 -4.30 -8.71
CA LEU A 138 1.79 -4.47 -8.69
C LEU A 138 2.39 -3.75 -7.49
N LEU A 139 3.59 -4.18 -7.11
CA LEU A 139 4.41 -3.47 -6.14
C LEU A 139 5.28 -2.46 -6.89
N ALA A 140 5.30 -1.20 -6.44
CA ALA A 140 6.20 -0.21 -7.01
C ALA A 140 7.66 -0.54 -6.66
N PRO A 141 8.59 -0.39 -7.62
CA PRO A 141 9.99 -0.68 -7.39
C PRO A 141 10.62 0.23 -6.35
N LEU A 142 11.45 -0.37 -5.48
CA LEU A 142 12.32 0.38 -4.58
C LEU A 142 13.58 0.83 -5.34
N PRO A 143 13.97 2.11 -5.26
CA PRO A 143 15.25 2.56 -5.78
C PRO A 143 16.40 2.17 -4.86
N GLU A 144 17.61 2.00 -5.42
CA GLU A 144 18.82 1.80 -4.62
C GLU A 144 19.25 3.07 -3.86
N ARG A 145 18.88 4.25 -4.37
CA ARG A 145 19.23 5.55 -3.81
C ARG A 145 18.01 6.47 -3.82
N ILE A 146 17.87 7.30 -2.79
CA ILE A 146 16.77 8.28 -2.64
C ILE A 146 16.61 9.17 -3.88
N ASP A 147 17.72 9.52 -4.53
CA ASP A 147 17.73 10.41 -5.70
C ASP A 147 17.51 9.67 -7.04
N SER A 148 17.43 8.33 -7.03
CA SER A 148 17.03 7.58 -8.23
C SER A 148 15.52 7.68 -8.42
N ARG A 149 15.11 8.30 -9.53
CA ARG A 149 13.71 8.62 -9.83
C ARG A 149 13.15 7.86 -11.03
N GLU A 150 13.93 6.95 -11.62
CA GLU A 150 13.57 6.26 -12.86
C GLU A 150 13.27 4.79 -12.59
N GLY A 151 12.00 4.42 -12.74
CA GLY A 151 11.57 3.03 -12.82
C GLY A 151 11.13 2.69 -14.24
N PHE A 152 10.68 1.46 -14.44
CA PHE A 152 10.04 1.06 -15.69
C PHE A 152 8.90 0.08 -15.46
N PHE A 153 8.00 0.04 -16.46
CA PHE A 153 7.06 -1.05 -16.65
C PHE A 153 7.27 -1.71 -18.01
N ARG A 154 7.08 -3.02 -18.07
CA ARG A 154 7.04 -3.78 -19.32
C ARG A 154 5.82 -4.68 -19.32
N HIS A 155 5.06 -4.69 -20.40
CA HIS A 155 4.03 -5.70 -20.60
C HIS A 155 4.49 -6.73 -21.64
N ARG A 156 4.12 -7.99 -21.42
CA ARG A 156 4.22 -9.06 -22.40
C ARG A 156 2.85 -9.72 -22.52
N LEU A 157 2.34 -9.80 -23.76
CA LEU A 157 1.16 -10.56 -24.08
C LEU A 157 1.58 -11.87 -24.71
N SER A 158 1.25 -12.98 -24.08
CA SER A 158 1.45 -14.30 -24.63
C SER A 158 0.13 -14.89 -25.15
N THR A 159 0.16 -15.54 -26.32
CA THR A 159 -1.02 -16.19 -26.92
C THR A 159 -0.69 -17.62 -27.34
N ARG A 160 -1.70 -18.48 -27.39
CA ARG A 160 -1.52 -19.90 -27.77
C ARG A 160 -0.93 -20.10 -29.16
N GLN A 161 -1.15 -19.16 -30.08
CA GLN A 161 -0.71 -19.28 -31.46
C GLN A 161 0.73 -18.78 -31.69
N GLN A 162 1.13 -17.71 -31.00
CA GLN A 162 2.39 -17.00 -31.28
C GLN A 162 3.41 -17.07 -30.15
N GLY A 163 3.07 -17.66 -28.99
CA GLY A 163 3.94 -17.62 -27.82
C GLY A 163 3.96 -16.21 -27.26
N LEU A 164 4.85 -15.34 -27.74
CA LEU A 164 4.89 -13.91 -27.43
C LEU A 164 4.28 -13.11 -28.59
N ALA A 165 3.11 -12.50 -28.34
CA ALA A 165 2.35 -11.77 -29.36
C ALA A 165 2.59 -10.25 -29.33
N ASP A 166 2.82 -9.65 -28.15
CA ASP A 166 3.14 -8.23 -27.99
C ASP A 166 4.08 -8.00 -26.81
N ASP A 167 5.01 -7.05 -26.93
CA ASP A 167 5.96 -6.67 -25.88
C ASP A 167 6.22 -5.16 -25.98
N SER A 168 5.98 -4.42 -24.89
CA SER A 168 6.22 -2.96 -24.91
C SER A 168 7.70 -2.59 -24.94
N GLY A 169 8.59 -3.51 -24.57
CA GLY A 169 9.88 -3.19 -23.97
C GLY A 169 9.70 -2.42 -22.65
N ASP A 170 10.81 -2.01 -22.03
CA ASP A 170 10.70 -1.26 -20.78
C ASP A 170 10.34 0.20 -21.05
N ARG A 171 9.19 0.61 -20.53
CA ARG A 171 8.67 1.98 -20.60
C ARG A 171 8.94 2.68 -19.28
N LYS A 172 9.66 3.80 -19.36
CA LYS A 172 10.06 4.59 -18.20
C LYS A 172 8.83 5.12 -17.44
N ILE A 173 8.88 5.01 -16.11
CA ILE A 173 7.96 5.64 -15.17
C ILE A 173 8.77 6.42 -14.13
N LEU A 174 8.27 7.56 -13.69
CA LEU A 174 8.95 8.39 -12.71
C LEU A 174 8.49 8.04 -11.29
N MET A 175 9.43 7.95 -10.37
CA MET A 175 9.19 7.62 -8.97
C MET A 175 9.12 8.88 -8.10
N LEU A 176 8.21 8.86 -7.13
CA LEU A 176 8.10 9.87 -6.08
C LEU A 176 9.19 9.67 -5.03
N ARG A 177 9.66 10.77 -4.41
CA ARG A 177 10.59 10.73 -3.26
C ARG A 177 9.89 10.25 -1.98
N PRO A 178 10.62 9.85 -0.92
CA PRO A 178 10.03 9.41 0.34
C PRO A 178 9.03 10.41 0.95
N GLU A 179 9.28 11.71 0.83
CA GLU A 179 8.41 12.77 1.34
C GLU A 179 7.22 13.14 0.42
N GLN A 180 7.24 12.70 -0.85
CA GLN A 180 6.22 13.05 -1.85
C GLN A 180 5.03 12.09 -1.82
N TYR A 181 3.80 12.61 -1.79
CA TYR A 181 2.57 11.79 -1.86
C TYR A 181 1.58 12.32 -2.90
N PHE A 182 0.59 11.51 -3.28
CA PHE A 182 -0.49 12.00 -4.14
C PHE A 182 -1.50 12.84 -3.36
N PHE A 183 -2.03 13.86 -4.03
CA PHE A 183 -3.15 14.68 -3.60
C PHE A 183 -4.20 14.62 -4.70
N VAL A 184 -5.26 13.86 -4.47
CA VAL A 184 -6.30 13.62 -5.48
C VAL A 184 -7.36 14.71 -5.38
N VAL A 185 -7.76 15.28 -6.52
CA VAL A 185 -8.85 16.27 -6.58
C VAL A 185 -9.96 15.70 -7.46
N LEU A 186 -11.12 15.42 -6.85
CA LEU A 186 -12.31 14.95 -7.55
C LEU A 186 -13.14 16.14 -8.00
N THR A 187 -12.95 16.52 -9.25
CA THR A 187 -13.67 17.64 -9.87
C THR A 187 -13.88 17.39 -11.36
N THR A 188 -14.99 17.90 -11.89
CA THR A 188 -15.26 18.02 -13.33
C THR A 188 -14.60 19.25 -13.95
N ARG A 189 -14.04 20.14 -13.12
CA ARG A 189 -13.48 21.45 -13.51
C ARG A 189 -12.07 21.65 -12.94
N PRO A 190 -11.08 20.87 -13.42
CA PRO A 190 -9.71 20.91 -12.90
C PRO A 190 -9.06 22.29 -12.99
N GLU A 191 -9.45 23.11 -13.96
CA GLU A 191 -8.95 24.48 -14.18
C GLU A 191 -9.14 25.39 -12.95
N ARG A 192 -10.14 25.13 -12.11
CA ARG A 192 -10.42 25.92 -10.90
C ARG A 192 -9.38 25.71 -9.80
N PHE A 193 -8.67 24.58 -9.84
CA PHE A 193 -7.72 24.15 -8.82
C PHE A 193 -6.26 24.20 -9.29
N VAL A 194 -5.99 24.60 -10.54
CA VAL A 194 -4.62 24.71 -11.09
C VAL A 194 -3.71 25.56 -10.20
N SER A 195 -4.23 26.63 -9.59
CA SER A 195 -3.44 27.48 -8.69
C SER A 195 -2.89 26.75 -7.46
N LEU A 196 -3.45 25.60 -7.07
CA LEU A 196 -2.92 24.78 -5.98
C LEU A 196 -1.66 24.01 -6.41
N GLN A 197 -1.46 23.70 -7.69
CA GLN A 197 -0.28 22.95 -8.18
C GLN A 197 1.05 23.69 -7.96
N VAL A 198 1.00 24.98 -7.70
CA VAL A 198 2.14 25.86 -7.44
C VAL A 198 2.11 26.46 -6.03
N ALA A 199 1.12 26.10 -5.21
CA ALA A 199 1.02 26.58 -3.83
C ALA A 199 2.22 26.13 -3.00
N ASP A 200 2.64 26.96 -2.04
CA ASP A 200 3.88 26.73 -1.28
C ASP A 200 3.85 25.44 -0.42
N TRP A 201 2.66 24.94 -0.08
CA TRP A 201 2.47 23.71 0.67
C TRP A 201 2.56 22.47 -0.24
N VAL A 202 2.38 22.63 -1.55
CA VAL A 202 2.63 21.62 -2.58
C VAL A 202 4.10 21.65 -2.99
N LYS A 203 4.59 22.82 -3.38
CA LYS A 203 5.97 23.06 -3.83
C LYS A 203 6.57 24.20 -2.99
N PRO A 204 7.23 23.88 -1.87
CA PRO A 204 7.96 24.88 -1.09
C PRO A 204 8.89 25.76 -1.95
N PRO A 205 9.05 27.06 -1.62
CA PRO A 205 9.94 27.97 -2.33
C PRO A 205 11.38 27.44 -2.38
N ARG A 206 12.06 27.73 -3.50
CA ARG A 206 13.42 27.27 -3.82
C ARG A 206 14.42 28.43 -3.74
N ASP A 207 15.65 28.08 -3.39
CA ASP A 207 16.83 28.87 -3.76
C ASP A 207 17.32 28.48 -5.18
N PRO A 208 17.29 29.40 -6.16
CA PRO A 208 17.71 29.10 -7.51
C PRO A 208 19.17 28.64 -7.62
N ASP A 209 20.04 29.07 -6.70
CA ASP A 209 21.49 28.93 -6.80
C ASP A 209 22.05 27.73 -6.01
N GLN A 210 21.23 27.06 -5.20
CA GLN A 210 21.62 25.83 -4.52
C GLN A 210 21.65 24.63 -5.48
N PHE A 211 22.85 24.29 -5.94
CA PHE A 211 23.16 23.11 -6.76
C PHE A 211 23.18 21.76 -6.00
N LEU A 212 23.00 21.76 -4.66
CA LEU A 212 23.31 20.60 -3.82
C LEU A 212 22.22 19.51 -3.73
N SER A 213 21.16 19.57 -4.55
CA SER A 213 20.26 18.43 -4.76
C SER A 213 19.46 18.66 -6.04
N SER A 214 19.52 17.73 -7.00
CA SER A 214 18.77 17.77 -8.25
C SER A 214 17.25 17.58 -8.09
N ALA A 215 16.73 17.54 -6.86
CA ALA A 215 15.32 17.33 -6.58
C ALA A 215 14.69 18.53 -5.84
N SER A 216 13.81 19.26 -6.53
CA SER A 216 12.97 20.28 -5.89
C SER A 216 12.13 19.67 -4.76
N PRO A 217 12.14 20.22 -3.53
CA PRO A 217 11.27 19.74 -2.47
C PRO A 217 9.83 19.91 -2.93
N THR A 218 9.13 18.80 -3.10
CA THR A 218 7.71 18.77 -3.44
C THR A 218 7.07 17.90 -2.39
N ASN A 219 5.98 18.34 -1.79
CA ASN A 219 5.26 17.54 -0.81
C ASN A 219 4.21 16.67 -1.50
N TYR A 220 3.54 17.25 -2.51
CA TYR A 220 2.40 16.61 -3.14
C TYR A 220 2.44 16.67 -4.66
N ARG A 221 1.97 15.58 -5.28
CA ARG A 221 1.60 15.58 -6.69
C ARG A 221 0.08 15.63 -6.79
N LEU A 222 -0.44 16.75 -7.29
CA LEU A 222 -1.87 16.88 -7.54
C LEU A 222 -2.26 16.03 -8.75
N VAL A 223 -3.33 15.26 -8.61
CA VAL A 223 -3.88 14.37 -9.63
C VAL A 223 -5.36 14.69 -9.81
N PHE A 224 -5.79 14.82 -11.06
CA PHE A 224 -7.17 15.08 -11.46
C PHE A 224 -7.68 13.90 -12.29
N PRO A 225 -8.29 12.88 -11.67
CA PRO A 225 -8.87 11.76 -12.39
C PRO A 225 -9.97 12.25 -13.35
N ASP A 226 -10.06 11.61 -14.52
CA ASP A 226 -11.10 11.90 -15.51
C ASP A 226 -12.47 11.39 -15.02
N PRO A 227 -13.48 12.25 -14.82
CA PRO A 227 -14.80 11.84 -14.36
C PRO A 227 -15.71 11.29 -15.47
N ASP A 228 -15.33 11.44 -16.75
CA ASP A 228 -16.15 10.98 -17.89
C ASP A 228 -15.98 9.48 -18.16
N ASP A 229 -14.87 8.88 -17.69
CA ASP A 229 -14.59 7.43 -17.73
C ASP A 229 -14.64 6.83 -16.32
N LEU A 230 -14.39 5.52 -16.20
CA LEU A 230 -14.18 4.87 -14.91
C LEU A 230 -13.01 5.57 -14.19
N LEU A 231 -13.29 6.17 -13.03
CA LEU A 231 -12.31 6.89 -12.24
C LEU A 231 -11.06 6.02 -12.01
N SER A 232 -9.90 6.60 -12.30
CA SER A 232 -8.61 5.94 -12.13
C SER A 232 -8.16 6.02 -10.67
N LEU A 233 -8.97 5.46 -9.78
CA LEU A 233 -8.74 5.38 -8.34
C LEU A 233 -8.60 3.92 -7.90
N PRO A 234 -7.80 3.63 -6.87
CA PRO A 234 -7.67 2.27 -6.36
C PRO A 234 -8.98 1.72 -5.77
N GLU A 235 -9.24 0.44 -6.01
CA GLU A 235 -10.42 -0.27 -5.49
C GLU A 235 -10.18 -0.98 -4.15
N THR A 236 -8.98 -0.82 -3.58
CA THR A 236 -8.55 -1.50 -2.35
C THR A 236 -7.74 -0.59 -1.46
N MET A 237 -7.90 -0.70 -0.13
CA MET A 237 -7.24 0.21 0.82
C MET A 237 -5.71 0.17 0.70
N LEU A 238 -5.14 -1.00 0.50
CA LEU A 238 -3.68 -1.20 0.46
C LEU A 238 -3.03 -0.41 -0.70
N ASP A 239 -3.77 -0.23 -1.79
CA ASP A 239 -3.33 0.52 -2.97
C ASP A 239 -3.49 2.04 -2.80
N TRP A 240 -4.23 2.50 -1.78
CA TRP A 240 -4.35 3.92 -1.42
C TRP A 240 -3.18 4.45 -0.58
N SER A 241 -2.28 3.59 -0.11
CA SER A 241 -1.18 3.95 0.80
C SER A 241 -0.23 5.05 0.26
N SER A 242 -0.18 5.26 -1.06
CA SER A 242 0.60 6.31 -1.72
C SER A 242 -0.10 7.69 -1.78
N THR A 243 -1.36 7.77 -1.36
CA THR A 243 -2.20 8.98 -1.39
C THR A 243 -2.42 9.52 0.01
N ALA A 244 -2.14 10.81 0.20
CA ALA A 244 -2.26 11.46 1.51
C ALA A 244 -3.58 12.22 1.69
N TYR A 245 -4.09 12.84 0.62
CA TYR A 245 -5.29 13.68 0.66
C TYR A 245 -6.19 13.45 -0.53
N LEU A 246 -7.49 13.58 -0.29
CA LEU A 246 -8.55 13.66 -1.29
C LEU A 246 -9.32 14.97 -1.11
N LEU A 247 -9.34 15.84 -2.12
CA LEU A 247 -10.23 16.99 -2.16
C LEU A 247 -11.46 16.64 -3.00
N TRP A 248 -12.63 16.70 -2.36
CA TRP A 248 -13.92 16.44 -2.98
C TRP A 248 -14.62 17.75 -3.37
N ASP A 249 -14.89 17.95 -4.66
CA ASP A 249 -15.61 19.13 -5.18
C ASP A 249 -17.01 18.76 -5.70
N ASP A 250 -17.12 18.45 -6.99
CA ASP A 250 -18.41 18.33 -7.71
C ASP A 250 -18.64 16.98 -8.41
N VAL A 251 -17.83 15.97 -8.10
CA VAL A 251 -18.05 14.59 -8.57
C VAL A 251 -19.03 13.88 -7.64
N GLU A 252 -20.07 13.25 -8.20
CA GLU A 252 -21.04 12.45 -7.43
C GLU A 252 -20.41 11.13 -6.95
N MET A 253 -20.76 10.69 -5.74
CA MET A 253 -20.18 9.47 -5.15
C MET A 253 -20.52 8.21 -5.97
N ASP A 254 -21.66 8.19 -6.65
CA ASP A 254 -22.12 7.07 -7.48
C ASP A 254 -21.24 6.81 -8.71
N ARG A 255 -20.35 7.74 -9.06
CA ARG A 255 -19.29 7.55 -10.07
C ARG A 255 -18.19 6.60 -9.61
N LEU A 256 -18.01 6.43 -8.30
CA LEU A 256 -17.07 5.46 -7.75
C LEU A 256 -17.74 4.08 -7.74
N THR A 257 -16.97 3.05 -8.10
CA THR A 257 -17.44 1.66 -7.94
C THR A 257 -17.67 1.34 -6.46
N PRO A 258 -18.54 0.39 -6.11
CA PRO A 258 -18.73 0.00 -4.70
C PRO A 258 -17.43 -0.37 -3.99
N ALA A 259 -16.49 -1.00 -4.70
CA ALA A 259 -15.16 -1.32 -4.18
C ALA A 259 -14.33 -0.06 -3.91
N GLN A 260 -14.32 0.93 -4.82
CA GLN A 260 -13.68 2.23 -4.59
C GLN A 260 -14.28 2.99 -3.40
N GLN A 261 -15.61 2.95 -3.24
CA GLN A 261 -16.28 3.59 -2.11
C GLN A 261 -15.87 2.95 -0.78
N GLN A 262 -15.85 1.61 -0.70
CA GLN A 262 -15.40 0.89 0.49
C GLN A 262 -13.92 1.17 0.78
N ALA A 263 -13.05 1.05 -0.21
CA ALA A 263 -11.62 1.31 -0.09
C ALA A 263 -11.32 2.74 0.40
N LEU A 264 -12.13 3.71 -0.01
CA LEU A 264 -12.02 5.08 0.47
C LEU A 264 -12.36 5.20 1.96
N LEU A 265 -13.43 4.54 2.43
CA LEU A 265 -13.81 4.53 3.84
C LEU A 265 -12.77 3.79 4.71
N ASP A 266 -12.23 2.69 4.20
CA ASP A 266 -11.13 1.98 4.85
C ASP A 266 -9.90 2.89 4.96
N TRP A 267 -9.48 3.50 3.84
CA TRP A 267 -8.33 4.40 3.79
C TRP A 267 -8.49 5.59 4.75
N LEU A 268 -9.69 6.16 4.82
CA LEU A 268 -10.03 7.21 5.79
C LEU A 268 -9.80 6.72 7.23
N ASN A 269 -10.29 5.54 7.61
CA ASN A 269 -10.11 5.02 8.96
C ASN A 269 -8.63 4.76 9.33
N TRP A 270 -7.78 4.41 8.36
CA TRP A 270 -6.33 4.19 8.58
C TRP A 270 -5.45 5.45 8.40
N GLY A 271 -6.07 6.62 8.27
CA GLY A 271 -5.34 7.89 8.32
C GLY A 271 -5.59 8.82 7.14
N GLY A 272 -6.23 8.35 6.08
CA GLY A 272 -6.61 9.17 4.93
C GLY A 272 -7.30 10.48 5.33
N ARG A 273 -7.06 11.54 4.56
CA ARG A 273 -7.66 12.86 4.82
C ARG A 273 -8.52 13.31 3.66
N ILE A 274 -9.76 13.69 3.97
CA ILE A 274 -10.72 14.20 2.99
C ILE A 274 -10.95 15.69 3.27
N LEU A 275 -10.82 16.51 2.23
CA LEU A 275 -11.18 17.93 2.23
C LEU A 275 -12.42 18.12 1.36
N VAL A 276 -13.53 18.53 1.95
CA VAL A 276 -14.80 18.76 1.24
C VAL A 276 -14.95 20.24 0.91
N ASN A 277 -15.08 20.56 -0.38
CA ASN A 277 -15.45 21.89 -0.86
C ASN A 277 -16.96 22.09 -0.71
N GLY A 278 -17.39 23.05 0.12
CA GLY A 278 -18.80 23.15 0.54
C GLY A 278 -19.80 23.42 -0.58
N ARG A 279 -19.37 24.08 -1.67
CA ARG A 279 -20.27 24.63 -2.69
C ARG A 279 -21.19 23.60 -3.38
N TYR A 280 -20.74 22.36 -3.53
CA TYR A 280 -21.47 21.32 -4.28
C TYR A 280 -21.76 20.07 -3.44
N ALA A 281 -21.37 20.07 -2.17
CA ALA A 281 -21.52 18.91 -1.29
C ALA A 281 -22.99 18.52 -1.05
N ASP A 282 -23.91 19.49 -1.16
CA ASP A 282 -25.37 19.27 -1.08
C ASP A 282 -25.87 18.33 -2.17
N LYS A 283 -25.24 18.35 -3.34
CA LYS A 283 -25.59 17.47 -4.47
C LYS A 283 -24.77 16.20 -4.48
N THR A 284 -23.47 16.29 -4.21
CA THR A 284 -22.54 15.17 -4.40
C THR A 284 -22.47 14.21 -3.22
N LEU A 285 -22.72 14.70 -1.99
CA LEU A 285 -22.45 13.94 -0.76
C LEU A 285 -23.65 13.79 0.18
N ALA A 286 -24.70 14.60 0.07
CA ALA A 286 -25.82 14.61 1.02
C ALA A 286 -26.51 13.23 1.19
N ASN A 287 -26.61 12.45 0.11
CA ASN A 287 -27.24 11.13 0.10
C ASN A 287 -26.25 10.01 -0.25
N SER A 288 -24.97 10.18 0.09
CA SER A 288 -23.92 9.21 -0.25
C SER A 288 -23.50 8.35 0.96
N ALA A 289 -22.72 7.29 0.72
CA ALA A 289 -22.12 6.48 1.78
C ALA A 289 -21.19 7.29 2.72
N LEU A 290 -20.72 8.47 2.27
CA LEU A 290 -19.89 9.36 3.09
C LEU A 290 -20.73 10.28 4.00
N ALA A 291 -22.04 10.42 3.76
CA ALA A 291 -22.90 11.36 4.47
C ALA A 291 -22.84 11.22 5.99
N GLU A 292 -22.85 9.97 6.49
CA GLU A 292 -22.78 9.66 7.93
C GLU A 292 -21.42 10.00 8.56
N TRP A 293 -20.38 10.20 7.74
CA TRP A 293 -19.01 10.50 8.17
C TRP A 293 -18.68 11.99 8.08
N LEU A 294 -19.49 12.80 7.39
CA LEU A 294 -19.23 14.24 7.24
C LEU A 294 -19.25 14.96 8.60
N PRO A 295 -18.48 16.07 8.74
CA PRO A 295 -18.58 16.94 9.91
C PRO A 295 -19.96 17.58 10.09
N MET A 296 -20.68 17.82 8.99
CA MET A 296 -22.03 18.40 8.96
C MET A 296 -22.79 17.80 7.79
N SER A 297 -24.11 17.61 7.95
CA SER A 297 -24.94 17.22 6.81
C SER A 297 -24.94 18.30 5.73
N ALA A 298 -24.97 17.90 4.46
CA ALA A 298 -24.96 18.83 3.35
C ALA A 298 -26.41 19.07 2.87
N ASP A 299 -27.21 19.80 3.64
CA ASP A 299 -28.66 19.82 3.42
C ASP A 299 -29.07 20.82 2.32
N LYS A 300 -28.52 22.04 2.36
CA LYS A 300 -28.92 23.13 1.48
C LYS A 300 -27.86 24.20 1.35
N LEU A 301 -27.98 24.98 0.28
CA LEU A 301 -27.21 26.19 0.08
C LEU A 301 -27.92 27.40 0.71
N ILE A 302 -27.13 28.25 1.36
CA ILE A 302 -27.55 29.50 2.01
C ILE A 302 -26.69 30.67 1.53
N GLU A 303 -27.12 31.88 1.85
CA GLU A 303 -26.31 33.08 1.75
C GLU A 303 -25.50 33.23 3.04
N LEU A 304 -24.16 33.21 2.93
CA LEU A 304 -23.26 33.43 4.06
C LEU A 304 -23.06 34.93 4.28
N GLU A 305 -23.16 35.33 5.54
CA GLU A 305 -22.82 36.68 5.97
C GLU A 305 -21.34 36.97 5.76
N GLY A 306 -21.02 38.22 5.39
CA GLY A 306 -19.65 38.64 5.13
C GLY A 306 -18.79 38.75 6.39
N GLU A 307 -19.37 39.11 7.54
CA GLU A 307 -18.59 39.40 8.75
C GLU A 307 -17.87 38.17 9.34
N PRO A 308 -18.53 37.00 9.51
CA PRO A 308 -17.84 35.79 9.98
C PRO A 308 -16.63 35.41 9.10
N PHE A 309 -16.75 35.64 7.78
CA PHE A 309 -15.70 35.37 6.83
C PHE A 309 -14.57 36.42 6.91
N ALA A 310 -14.89 37.69 7.11
CA ALA A 310 -13.89 38.74 7.33
C ALA A 310 -13.07 38.49 8.62
N GLU A 311 -13.73 38.11 9.71
CA GLU A 311 -13.08 37.75 10.97
C GLU A 311 -12.21 36.48 10.85
N MET A 312 -12.62 35.50 10.02
CA MET A 312 -11.78 34.34 9.70
C MET A 312 -10.50 34.77 8.98
N LEU A 313 -10.62 35.64 7.96
CA LEU A 313 -9.46 36.19 7.24
C LEU A 313 -8.51 36.92 8.18
N GLU A 314 -9.04 37.72 9.11
CA GLU A 314 -8.24 38.44 10.11
C GLU A 314 -7.50 37.47 11.05
N SER A 315 -8.22 36.48 11.59
CA SER A 315 -7.68 35.50 12.53
C SER A 315 -6.51 34.70 11.93
N TRP A 316 -6.67 34.27 10.68
CA TRP A 316 -5.74 33.41 9.97
C TRP A 316 -4.73 34.15 9.09
N SER A 317 -4.78 35.49 9.06
CA SER A 317 -3.78 36.29 8.38
C SER A 317 -2.42 36.17 9.05
N VAL A 318 -1.40 35.87 8.25
CA VAL A 318 -0.01 35.89 8.67
C VAL A 318 0.43 37.34 8.84
N ALA A 319 1.27 37.60 9.84
CA ALA A 319 1.74 38.96 10.11
C ALA A 319 2.34 39.60 8.86
N LYS A 320 1.98 40.87 8.59
CA LYS A 320 2.40 41.69 7.45
C LYS A 320 1.79 41.34 6.07
N ASP A 321 0.71 40.56 6.03
CA ASP A 321 -0.06 40.39 4.79
C ASP A 321 -0.86 41.66 4.44
N ALA A 322 -0.40 42.40 3.44
CA ALA A 322 -1.04 43.63 2.97
C ALA A 322 -2.38 43.41 2.23
N THR A 323 -2.68 42.19 1.78
CA THR A 323 -3.89 41.89 1.01
C THR A 323 -5.12 41.69 1.90
N THR A 324 -4.93 41.36 3.18
CA THR A 324 -6.01 40.95 4.09
C THR A 324 -7.10 42.03 4.23
N ALA A 325 -6.70 43.30 4.44
CA ALA A 325 -7.66 44.39 4.60
C ALA A 325 -8.55 44.59 3.36
N ASN A 326 -7.98 44.44 2.16
CA ASN A 326 -8.73 44.51 0.90
C ASN A 326 -9.70 43.34 0.78
N GLN A 327 -9.27 42.12 1.09
CA GLN A 327 -10.14 40.95 1.04
C GLN A 327 -11.29 41.02 2.05
N MET A 328 -11.03 41.52 3.27
CA MET A 328 -12.09 41.77 4.25
C MET A 328 -13.11 42.80 3.74
N ALA A 329 -12.65 43.88 3.11
CA ALA A 329 -13.56 44.87 2.51
C ALA A 329 -14.42 44.27 1.39
N VAL A 330 -13.82 43.46 0.51
CA VAL A 330 -14.53 42.75 -0.57
C VAL A 330 -15.61 41.83 -0.02
N VAL A 331 -15.33 41.13 1.07
CA VAL A 331 -16.29 40.22 1.69
C VAL A 331 -17.41 40.99 2.40
N ARG A 332 -17.11 42.08 3.11
CA ARG A 332 -18.11 42.93 3.79
C ARG A 332 -19.03 43.69 2.82
N GLN A 333 -18.53 44.04 1.64
CA GLN A 333 -19.32 44.72 0.61
C GLN A 333 -20.19 43.76 -0.21
N SER A 334 -19.81 42.49 -0.28
CA SER A 334 -20.50 41.45 -1.05
C SER A 334 -21.41 40.64 -0.13
N ASN A 335 -22.67 41.05 -0.01
CA ASN A 335 -23.64 40.39 0.89
C ASN A 335 -24.04 38.97 0.45
N SER A 336 -23.79 38.59 -0.81
CA SER A 336 -24.31 37.33 -1.38
C SER A 336 -23.22 36.33 -1.74
N ARG A 337 -22.70 35.61 -0.72
CA ARG A 337 -21.84 34.44 -0.95
C ARG A 337 -22.61 33.16 -0.72
N VAL A 338 -22.58 32.26 -1.69
CA VAL A 338 -23.17 30.94 -1.53
C VAL A 338 -22.33 30.14 -0.55
N GLY A 339 -22.98 29.61 0.49
CA GLY A 339 -22.38 28.62 1.36
C GLY A 339 -23.32 27.48 1.68
N LEU A 340 -22.78 26.52 2.40
CA LEU A 340 -23.43 25.27 2.76
C LEU A 340 -23.93 25.33 4.20
N ASP A 341 -25.11 24.79 4.41
CA ASP A 341 -25.74 24.67 5.72
C ASP A 341 -26.29 23.27 5.95
N GLY A 342 -26.32 22.89 7.22
CA GLY A 342 -26.88 21.61 7.66
C GLY A 342 -26.63 21.36 9.15
N ARG A 343 -26.93 20.15 9.59
CA ARG A 343 -26.82 19.76 11.00
C ARG A 343 -25.40 19.26 11.30
N PRO A 344 -24.68 19.85 12.27
CA PRO A 344 -23.37 19.36 12.65
C PRO A 344 -23.47 17.98 13.29
N HIS A 345 -22.51 17.12 13.02
CA HIS A 345 -22.41 15.82 13.68
C HIS A 345 -21.94 15.99 15.14
N GLY A 346 -22.38 15.12 16.05
CA GLY A 346 -22.04 15.24 17.49
C GLY A 346 -20.54 15.15 17.82
N LEU A 347 -19.76 14.52 16.94
CA LEU A 347 -18.29 14.41 17.04
C LEU A 347 -17.54 15.46 16.19
N SER A 348 -18.25 16.42 15.60
CA SER A 348 -17.64 17.50 14.82
C SER A 348 -17.05 18.57 15.73
N VAL A 349 -15.94 19.16 15.30
CA VAL A 349 -15.27 20.25 15.98
C VAL A 349 -15.14 21.42 15.01
N GLU A 350 -15.61 22.60 15.42
CA GLU A 350 -15.33 23.83 14.70
C GLU A 350 -13.86 24.19 14.83
N LEU A 351 -13.20 24.49 13.71
CA LEU A 351 -11.80 24.87 13.76
C LEU A 351 -11.66 26.28 14.37
N PRO A 352 -10.79 26.45 15.39
CA PRO A 352 -10.63 27.74 16.06
C PRO A 352 -10.33 28.90 15.10
N GLY A 353 -10.96 30.05 15.32
CA GLY A 353 -10.77 31.25 14.49
C GLY A 353 -11.35 31.14 13.07
N THR A 354 -12.26 30.19 12.82
CA THR A 354 -12.97 30.08 11.53
C THR A 354 -14.45 30.45 11.59
N ASN A 355 -14.98 30.81 12.76
CA ASN A 355 -16.34 31.33 12.96
C ASN A 355 -17.43 30.46 12.33
N GLY A 356 -17.33 29.15 12.55
CA GLY A 356 -18.29 28.17 12.07
C GLY A 356 -18.19 27.88 10.58
N LEU A 357 -17.21 28.43 9.87
CA LEU A 357 -17.04 28.24 8.42
C LEU A 357 -16.25 26.99 8.06
N VAL A 358 -15.42 26.47 8.97
CA VAL A 358 -14.65 25.24 8.74
C VAL A 358 -14.87 24.28 9.91
N LEU A 359 -15.38 23.10 9.57
CA LEU A 359 -15.67 22.03 10.50
C LEU A 359 -14.74 20.86 10.25
N SER A 360 -14.35 20.16 11.30
CA SER A 360 -13.50 18.97 11.23
C SER A 360 -14.15 17.82 11.97
N ARG A 361 -13.97 16.60 11.46
CA ARG A 361 -14.37 15.37 12.15
C ARG A 361 -13.31 14.31 12.00
N ARG A 362 -12.86 13.78 13.14
CA ARG A 362 -11.96 12.62 13.21
C ARG A 362 -12.74 11.35 12.85
N VAL A 363 -12.15 10.50 12.00
CA VAL A 363 -12.68 9.18 11.64
C VAL A 363 -11.52 8.21 11.67
N GLY A 364 -11.51 7.27 12.61
CA GLY A 364 -10.33 6.44 12.91
C GLY A 364 -9.07 7.29 13.14
N LEU A 365 -7.99 6.97 12.43
CA LEU A 365 -6.77 7.77 12.36
C LEU A 365 -6.86 8.91 11.32
N GLY A 366 -7.89 8.94 10.47
CA GLY A 366 -8.11 9.98 9.46
C GLY A 366 -8.84 11.20 9.97
N ASN A 367 -9.16 12.09 9.03
CA ASN A 367 -9.90 13.31 9.33
C ASN A 367 -10.61 13.84 8.08
N ILE A 368 -11.85 14.27 8.25
CA ILE A 368 -12.60 15.02 7.24
C ILE A 368 -12.63 16.48 7.65
N VAL A 369 -12.13 17.38 6.80
CA VAL A 369 -12.29 18.83 6.94
C VAL A 369 -13.29 19.30 5.90
N MET A 370 -14.29 20.05 6.33
CA MET A 370 -15.38 20.51 5.48
C MET A 370 -15.51 22.03 5.61
N THR A 371 -15.49 22.70 4.46
CA THR A 371 -15.73 24.15 4.39
C THR A 371 -17.19 24.42 4.09
N ARG A 372 -17.75 25.51 4.64
CA ARG A 372 -19.07 26.00 4.28
C ARG A 372 -19.06 26.91 3.06
N PHE A 373 -17.90 27.33 2.59
CA PHE A 373 -17.73 28.23 1.44
C PHE A 373 -16.98 27.53 0.31
N ASP A 374 -16.88 28.18 -0.85
CA ASP A 374 -16.12 27.69 -1.99
C ASP A 374 -14.61 27.98 -1.84
N LEU A 375 -13.78 26.93 -1.76
CA LEU A 375 -12.32 27.03 -1.69
C LEU A 375 -11.69 27.76 -2.89
N THR A 376 -12.39 27.84 -4.02
CA THR A 376 -11.90 28.46 -5.26
C THR A 376 -12.34 29.92 -5.43
N THR A 377 -12.94 30.52 -4.40
CA THR A 377 -13.38 31.93 -4.43
C THR A 377 -12.21 32.89 -4.68
N ASP A 378 -12.48 33.97 -5.42
CA ASP A 378 -11.48 34.99 -5.75
C ASP A 378 -10.91 35.68 -4.51
N VAL A 379 -11.67 35.72 -3.41
CA VAL A 379 -11.20 36.26 -2.13
C VAL A 379 -10.02 35.47 -1.60
N LEU A 380 -10.12 34.13 -1.60
CA LEU A 380 -9.03 33.29 -1.16
C LEU A 380 -7.89 33.32 -2.15
N LYS A 381 -8.17 33.25 -3.46
CA LYS A 381 -7.12 33.33 -4.50
C LYS A 381 -6.26 34.58 -4.40
N ASN A 382 -6.86 35.72 -4.04
CA ASN A 382 -6.17 37.01 -3.92
C ASN A 382 -5.73 37.33 -2.48
N TRP A 383 -5.77 36.36 -1.57
CA TRP A 383 -5.34 36.50 -0.19
C TRP A 383 -3.92 35.93 -0.01
N GLY A 384 -2.97 36.79 0.39
CA GLY A 384 -1.57 36.42 0.56
C GLY A 384 -1.35 35.30 1.59
N SER A 385 -2.18 35.26 2.63
CA SER A 385 -2.13 34.19 3.66
C SER A 385 -2.88 32.91 3.28
N ARG A 386 -3.40 32.79 2.05
CA ARG A 386 -4.15 31.60 1.58
C ARG A 386 -3.37 30.31 1.81
N ASP A 387 -2.11 30.25 1.41
CA ASP A 387 -1.37 29.00 1.44
C ASP A 387 -1.01 28.57 2.88
N SER A 388 -0.80 29.54 3.79
CA SER A 388 -0.71 29.31 5.24
C SER A 388 -2.03 28.77 5.80
N PHE A 389 -3.17 29.32 5.39
CA PHE A 389 -4.48 28.82 5.77
C PHE A 389 -4.71 27.38 5.29
N PHE A 390 -4.37 27.06 4.03
CA PHE A 390 -4.43 25.70 3.50
C PHE A 390 -3.55 24.75 4.32
N ASN A 391 -2.27 25.07 4.52
CA ASN A 391 -1.34 24.21 5.26
C ASN A 391 -1.83 23.92 6.69
N ASN A 392 -2.17 24.97 7.43
CA ASN A 392 -2.36 24.88 8.87
C ASN A 392 -3.78 24.47 9.26
N VAL A 393 -4.80 24.99 8.55
CA VAL A 393 -6.21 24.77 8.87
C VAL A 393 -6.75 23.56 8.12
N LEU A 394 -6.66 23.60 6.79
CA LEU A 394 -7.31 22.59 5.94
C LEU A 394 -6.53 21.27 5.93
N LEU A 395 -5.21 21.33 5.82
CA LEU A 395 -4.34 20.16 5.80
C LEU A 395 -3.89 19.73 7.19
N ARG A 396 -4.14 20.53 8.25
CA ARG A 396 -3.73 20.22 9.63
C ARG A 396 -2.24 19.85 9.74
N ARG A 397 -1.39 20.64 9.10
CA ARG A 397 0.07 20.50 9.13
C ARG A 397 0.71 21.50 10.11
N PRO A 398 1.95 21.24 10.56
CA PRO A 398 2.63 22.14 11.48
C PRO A 398 2.88 23.53 10.87
N PRO A 399 2.90 24.58 11.72
CA PRO A 399 3.23 25.94 11.29
C PRO A 399 4.66 26.04 10.77
N ARG A 400 4.82 26.84 9.71
CA ARG A 400 6.06 27.01 8.99
C ARG A 400 6.72 28.35 9.28
N ARG A 401 8.02 28.42 9.02
CA ARG A 401 8.84 29.63 9.02
C ARG A 401 9.76 29.59 7.82
N TYR A 402 9.76 30.67 7.06
CA TYR A 402 10.72 30.89 5.98
C TYR A 402 11.88 31.75 6.51
N SER A 403 13.10 31.37 6.19
CA SER A 403 14.31 32.14 6.54
C SER A 403 15.15 32.32 5.30
N GLU A 404 15.55 33.57 5.02
CA GLU A 404 16.55 33.86 4.00
C GLU A 404 17.92 33.95 4.67
N GLN A 405 18.88 33.11 4.24
CA GLN A 405 20.28 33.15 4.66
C GLN A 405 21.17 33.02 3.43
N ASP A 406 22.14 33.92 3.24
CA ASP A 406 23.11 33.91 2.14
C ASP A 406 22.48 33.75 0.74
N GLY A 407 21.30 34.35 0.53
CA GLY A 407 20.55 34.25 -0.72
C GLY A 407 19.65 33.00 -0.84
N SER A 408 19.75 32.08 0.12
CA SER A 408 18.94 30.87 0.16
C SER A 408 17.66 31.02 0.97
N THR A 409 16.53 30.63 0.38
CA THR A 409 15.28 30.46 1.12
C THR A 409 15.21 29.06 1.72
N THR A 410 15.16 28.99 3.05
CA THR A 410 14.98 27.74 3.78
C THR A 410 13.60 27.70 4.43
N LEU A 411 12.91 26.57 4.27
CA LEU A 411 11.67 26.26 4.97
C LEU A 411 11.99 25.47 6.24
N GLN A 412 11.50 25.95 7.38
CA GLN A 412 11.60 25.28 8.68
C GLN A 412 10.20 25.16 9.30
N PHE A 413 10.00 24.17 10.18
CA PHE A 413 8.83 24.13 11.05
C PHE A 413 9.10 24.92 12.32
N VAL A 414 8.10 25.66 12.81
CA VAL A 414 8.26 26.52 14.00
C VAL A 414 8.70 25.74 15.24
N ASP A 415 8.22 24.50 15.40
CA ASP A 415 8.56 23.64 16.54
C ASP A 415 9.84 22.81 16.34
N SER A 416 10.47 22.90 15.16
CA SER A 416 11.69 22.18 14.81
C SER A 416 12.56 23.02 13.86
N PRO A 417 13.16 24.12 14.36
CA PRO A 417 13.90 25.07 13.54
C PRO A 417 15.22 24.52 12.97
N SER A 418 15.72 23.39 13.46
CA SER A 418 16.98 22.77 13.04
C SER A 418 16.84 21.71 11.93
N GLY A 419 15.62 21.35 11.52
CA GLY A 419 15.38 20.27 10.54
C GLY A 419 15.25 20.76 9.11
N GLY A 420 16.18 20.36 8.22
CA GLY A 420 16.17 20.71 6.79
C GLY A 420 15.38 19.74 5.89
N THR A 421 14.94 18.59 6.38
CA THR A 421 14.19 17.59 5.60
C THR A 421 12.76 17.46 6.10
N VAL A 422 11.78 17.59 5.19
CA VAL A 422 10.37 17.35 5.51
C VAL A 422 10.20 15.84 5.70
N SER A 423 9.94 15.41 6.94
CA SER A 423 9.67 14.01 7.21
C SER A 423 8.43 13.54 6.42
N PRO A 424 8.48 12.36 5.76
CA PRO A 424 7.31 11.74 5.12
C PRO A 424 6.08 11.68 6.03
N ALA A 425 6.32 11.52 7.34
CA ALA A 425 5.29 11.44 8.36
C ALA A 425 4.44 12.70 8.53
N ILE A 426 4.94 13.86 8.10
CA ILE A 426 4.22 15.14 8.12
C ILE A 426 3.32 15.28 6.89
N ASN A 427 3.68 14.63 5.78
CA ASN A 427 2.97 14.75 4.51
C ASN A 427 1.87 13.71 4.37
N SER A 428 2.08 12.49 4.86
CA SER A 428 1.03 11.48 4.93
C SER A 428 0.74 11.09 6.39
N PRO A 429 -0.52 11.17 6.84
CA PRO A 429 -1.00 10.60 8.11
C PRO A 429 -1.41 9.12 8.04
N PHE A 430 -1.56 8.53 6.85
CA PHE A 430 -1.90 7.11 6.68
C PHE A 430 -0.86 6.22 7.36
N ARG A 431 -1.27 5.22 8.14
CA ARG A 431 -0.35 4.29 8.81
C ARG A 431 -0.95 2.89 8.81
N LEU A 432 -0.08 1.90 8.70
CA LEU A 432 -0.39 0.52 9.07
C LEU A 432 0.58 0.11 10.16
N PHE A 433 0.09 -0.32 11.32
CA PHE A 433 0.95 -0.57 12.48
C PHE A 433 1.99 -1.66 12.19
N ALA A 434 1.65 -2.66 11.38
CA ALA A 434 2.59 -3.69 10.95
C ALA A 434 3.77 -3.15 10.10
N ARG A 435 3.56 -2.07 9.33
CA ARG A 435 4.57 -1.48 8.44
C ARG A 435 5.36 -0.35 9.11
N ASP A 436 4.66 0.55 9.79
CA ASP A 436 5.22 1.79 10.30
C ASP A 436 5.33 1.81 11.84
N GLY A 437 4.77 0.82 12.55
CA GLY A 437 4.67 0.83 14.00
C GLY A 437 6.03 0.81 14.71
N ALA A 438 6.21 1.76 15.62
CA ALA A 438 7.39 1.86 16.48
C ALA A 438 7.14 1.14 17.81
N VAL A 439 7.94 0.13 18.11
CA VAL A 439 7.92 -0.65 19.34
C VAL A 439 9.33 -0.81 19.89
N ARG A 440 9.49 -0.94 21.20
CA ARG A 440 10.84 -1.14 21.78
C ARG A 440 11.30 -2.56 21.43
N TYR A 441 12.23 -2.68 20.49
CA TYR A 441 12.86 -3.95 20.10
C TYR A 441 14.38 -3.83 20.23
N GLN A 442 15.00 -4.66 21.08
CA GLN A 442 16.44 -4.87 21.08
C GLN A 442 16.74 -5.96 20.07
N VAL A 443 17.45 -5.62 19.00
CA VAL A 443 17.95 -6.61 18.05
C VAL A 443 19.01 -7.44 18.77
N VAL A 444 18.74 -8.71 19.02
CA VAL A 444 19.76 -9.66 19.48
C VAL A 444 20.58 -10.05 18.26
N THR A 445 21.62 -9.29 17.94
CA THR A 445 22.58 -9.69 16.90
C THR A 445 23.35 -10.90 17.39
N GLY A 446 23.10 -12.07 16.78
CA GLY A 446 23.72 -13.35 17.09
C GLY A 446 25.19 -13.47 16.68
N THR A 447 26.04 -12.55 17.12
CA THR A 447 27.50 -12.67 17.07
C THR A 447 28.07 -12.48 18.46
N ASP A 448 28.68 -13.56 18.97
CA ASP A 448 29.55 -13.65 20.14
C ASP A 448 28.89 -13.61 21.53
N ALA A 449 28.25 -14.73 21.88
CA ALA A 449 28.20 -15.17 23.27
C ALA A 449 29.58 -15.71 23.67
N ASP A 450 30.56 -14.82 23.92
CA ASP A 450 31.80 -15.12 24.65
C ASP A 450 32.64 -13.84 24.91
N GLU A 451 32.05 -12.71 25.29
CA GLU A 451 32.78 -11.64 26.00
C GLU A 451 31.90 -11.02 27.09
N GLU A 452 32.02 -11.52 28.32
CA GLU A 452 31.73 -10.73 29.53
C GLU A 452 32.75 -9.57 29.58
N SER A 453 32.44 -8.47 28.88
CA SER A 453 33.10 -7.20 29.10
C SER A 453 32.07 -6.18 29.58
N ASN A 454 32.33 -5.67 30.78
CA ASN A 454 31.65 -4.59 31.50
C ASN A 454 30.69 -3.74 30.66
N VAL A 455 29.39 -4.02 30.76
CA VAL A 455 28.32 -3.11 30.33
C VAL A 455 27.80 -2.39 31.58
N ASP A 456 28.62 -1.48 32.09
CA ASP A 456 28.18 -0.35 32.90
C ASP A 456 28.84 0.86 32.25
N GLN A 457 28.03 1.76 31.68
CA GLN A 457 28.39 2.95 30.88
C GLN A 457 28.53 2.71 29.37
N ASP A 458 27.40 2.52 28.67
CA ASP A 458 27.14 3.08 27.32
C ASP A 458 25.65 2.86 26.91
N GLU A 459 24.72 3.04 27.85
CA GLU A 459 23.26 3.02 27.57
C GLU A 459 22.75 4.29 26.85
N GLN A 460 23.63 5.21 26.42
CA GLN A 460 23.22 6.47 25.77
C GLN A 460 23.43 6.52 24.24
N ASP A 461 24.18 5.61 23.63
CA ASP A 461 24.58 5.75 22.22
C ASP A 461 23.87 4.80 21.24
N GLY A 462 23.01 3.89 21.74
CA GLY A 462 22.19 2.99 20.91
C GLY A 462 20.81 3.53 20.50
N GLU A 463 20.31 4.59 21.15
CA GLU A 463 19.01 5.22 20.84
C GLU A 463 19.08 6.18 19.63
N GLY A 464 20.28 6.49 19.13
CA GLY A 464 20.51 7.62 18.22
C GLY A 464 20.45 7.34 16.72
N VAL A 465 20.39 6.09 16.24
CA VAL A 465 20.74 5.82 14.82
C VAL A 465 19.59 5.35 13.91
N LEU A 466 18.44 4.89 14.42
CA LEU A 466 17.36 4.39 13.53
C LEU A 466 15.99 5.10 13.60
N ALA A 467 15.77 6.04 14.51
CA ALA A 467 14.57 6.86 14.53
C ALA A 467 14.89 8.26 14.00
N SER A 468 14.34 8.60 12.84
CA SER A 468 14.26 9.99 12.37
C SER A 468 13.74 10.87 13.50
N ALA A 469 14.64 11.63 14.11
CA ALA A 469 14.40 12.47 15.27
C ALA A 469 13.51 13.66 14.89
N LEU A 470 12.21 13.38 14.68
CA LEU A 470 11.20 14.41 14.86
C LEU A 470 11.30 14.85 16.33
N SER A 471 11.61 16.13 16.55
CA SER A 471 11.50 16.76 17.87
C SER A 471 10.19 16.33 18.54
N ASP A 472 10.20 16.07 19.85
CA ASP A 472 9.00 15.66 20.62
C ASP A 472 7.78 16.58 20.36
N LYS A 473 8.02 17.86 20.05
CA LYS A 473 6.97 18.82 19.70
C LYS A 473 6.37 18.61 18.31
N LEU A 474 7.16 18.15 17.35
CA LEU A 474 6.71 17.82 16.00
C LEU A 474 6.03 16.46 15.95
N ALA A 475 6.39 15.55 16.86
CA ALA A 475 5.78 14.22 16.98
C ALA A 475 4.25 14.30 17.16
N GLY A 476 3.74 15.30 17.90
CA GLY A 476 2.31 15.54 18.07
C GLY A 476 1.54 15.84 16.78
N TRP A 477 2.23 16.28 15.71
CA TRP A 477 1.62 16.53 14.40
C TRP A 477 1.59 15.30 13.49
N THR A 478 2.24 14.22 13.89
CA THR A 478 2.31 12.96 13.16
C THR A 478 1.48 11.89 13.86
N ALA A 479 1.17 10.80 13.16
CA ALA A 479 0.53 9.66 13.81
C ALA A 479 1.42 9.11 14.95
N PRO A 480 0.86 8.60 16.06
CA PRO A 480 1.67 8.09 17.16
C PRO A 480 2.59 6.95 16.75
N ALA A 481 3.76 6.86 17.37
CA ALA A 481 4.66 5.70 17.29
C ALA A 481 4.96 5.23 15.85
N ASN A 482 5.55 6.10 15.01
CA ASN A 482 5.80 5.77 13.60
C ASN A 482 7.28 5.82 13.19
N ILE A 483 7.68 4.88 12.33
CA ILE A 483 8.97 4.84 11.62
C ILE A 483 8.65 4.60 10.14
N ALA A 484 9.02 5.55 9.29
CA ALA A 484 8.83 5.44 7.85
C ALA A 484 9.91 4.57 7.21
N GLU A 485 9.57 3.84 6.15
CA GLU A 485 10.58 3.17 5.32
C GLU A 485 11.47 4.24 4.64
N PRO A 486 12.81 4.13 4.69
CA PRO A 486 13.70 5.19 4.20
C PRO A 486 13.50 5.63 2.74
N MET A 487 13.17 4.70 1.82
CA MET A 487 13.05 4.97 0.38
C MET A 487 11.60 5.20 -0.08
N GLY A 488 10.66 4.43 0.47
CA GLY A 488 9.24 4.46 0.17
C GLY A 488 8.45 5.40 1.08
N GLY A 489 9.01 5.86 2.18
CA GLY A 489 8.31 6.67 3.17
C GLY A 489 7.32 5.83 3.99
N VAL A 490 6.34 6.52 4.56
CA VAL A 490 5.29 5.91 5.36
C VAL A 490 4.34 5.08 4.52
N GLY A 491 3.94 3.92 5.03
CA GLY A 491 2.93 3.04 4.46
C GLY A 491 3.46 2.15 3.35
N ALA A 492 4.75 2.26 3.02
CA ALA A 492 5.45 1.37 2.11
C ALA A 492 5.53 -0.05 2.71
N TRP A 493 5.39 -1.07 1.85
CA TRP A 493 5.66 -2.46 2.19
C TRP A 493 7.07 -2.57 2.80
N THR A 494 7.20 -3.30 3.89
CA THR A 494 8.50 -3.55 4.51
C THR A 494 8.42 -4.74 5.45
N ASP A 495 9.43 -5.61 5.36
CA ASP A 495 9.64 -6.71 6.31
C ASP A 495 10.67 -6.34 7.39
N ARG A 496 11.18 -5.10 7.35
CA ARG A 496 12.19 -4.56 8.27
C ARG A 496 11.62 -3.64 9.33
N SER A 497 10.29 -3.50 9.41
CA SER A 497 9.66 -2.77 10.51
C SER A 497 9.96 -3.48 11.83
N GLN A 498 9.92 -2.74 12.95
CA GLN A 498 10.18 -3.35 14.26
C GLN A 498 9.14 -4.43 14.61
N VAL A 499 7.90 -4.26 14.15
CA VAL A 499 6.81 -5.23 14.31
C VAL A 499 7.03 -6.48 13.45
N ALA A 500 7.40 -6.29 12.17
CA ALA A 500 7.68 -7.38 11.25
C ALA A 500 8.90 -8.18 11.73
N ALA A 501 10.01 -7.50 12.04
CA ALA A 501 11.23 -8.13 12.51
C ALA A 501 10.97 -8.98 13.76
N MET A 502 10.28 -8.45 14.77
CA MET A 502 9.95 -9.19 15.99
C MET A 502 9.07 -10.41 15.74
N SER A 503 8.09 -10.30 14.83
CA SER A 503 7.22 -11.42 14.48
C SER A 503 7.97 -12.49 13.70
N LEU A 504 8.82 -12.09 12.74
CA LEU A 504 9.65 -12.98 11.94
C LEU A 504 10.71 -13.69 12.79
N ASP A 505 11.38 -12.97 13.70
CA ASP A 505 12.39 -13.56 14.61
C ASP A 505 11.73 -14.59 15.54
N SER A 506 10.58 -14.27 16.12
CA SER A 506 9.81 -15.22 16.96
C SER A 506 9.38 -16.47 16.17
N LEU A 507 9.00 -16.28 14.90
CA LEU A 507 8.62 -17.38 14.02
C LEU A 507 9.80 -18.28 13.61
N VAL A 508 10.97 -17.68 13.40
CA VAL A 508 12.23 -18.40 13.14
C VAL A 508 12.62 -19.22 14.37
N GLU A 509 12.56 -18.64 15.57
CA GLU A 509 12.81 -19.36 16.83
C GLU A 509 11.87 -20.55 17.02
N GLU A 510 10.58 -20.40 16.75
CA GLU A 510 9.61 -21.50 16.83
C GLU A 510 9.77 -22.57 15.76
N SER A 511 10.25 -22.20 14.57
CA SER A 511 10.43 -23.15 13.47
C SER A 511 11.51 -24.21 13.75
N GLY A 512 12.31 -24.05 14.81
CA GLY A 512 13.23 -25.07 15.29
C GLY A 512 14.39 -25.39 14.35
N ILE A 513 14.63 -24.55 13.33
CA ILE A 513 15.74 -24.71 12.39
C ILE A 513 17.03 -24.25 13.07
N SER A 514 17.55 -25.07 13.98
CA SER A 514 18.94 -24.93 14.38
C SER A 514 19.79 -25.41 13.21
N ILE A 515 20.32 -24.49 12.40
CA ILE A 515 21.51 -24.78 11.61
C ILE A 515 22.56 -25.22 12.64
N PRO A 516 23.13 -26.44 12.56
CA PRO A 516 24.12 -26.88 13.53
C PRO A 516 25.22 -25.82 13.57
N PRO A 517 25.54 -25.26 14.75
CA PRO A 517 26.51 -24.17 14.82
C PRO A 517 27.80 -24.62 14.16
N ALA A 518 28.52 -23.73 13.47
CA ALA A 518 29.76 -24.09 12.78
C ALA A 518 30.76 -24.80 13.71
N SER A 519 30.70 -24.48 15.02
CA SER A 519 31.44 -25.16 16.09
C SER A 519 31.07 -26.64 16.26
N PHE A 520 29.83 -27.06 16.06
CA PHE A 520 29.40 -28.47 16.08
C PHE A 520 29.99 -29.26 14.91
N VAL A 521 29.94 -28.69 13.69
CA VAL A 521 30.52 -29.32 12.50
C VAL A 521 32.04 -29.41 12.64
N ALA A 522 32.68 -28.32 13.07
CA ALA A 522 34.12 -28.28 13.31
C ALA A 522 34.56 -29.26 14.40
N ARG A 523 33.85 -29.33 15.54
CA ARG A 523 34.13 -30.30 16.62
C ARG A 523 33.93 -31.73 16.17
N SER A 524 32.86 -32.03 15.43
CA SER A 524 32.58 -33.36 14.92
C SER A 524 33.64 -33.82 13.91
N LEU A 525 34.05 -32.92 13.02
CA LEU A 525 35.13 -33.18 12.05
C LEU A 525 36.49 -33.37 12.75
N ALA A 526 36.78 -32.56 13.77
CA ALA A 526 37.99 -32.70 14.59
C ALA A 526 38.03 -34.07 15.29
N TRP A 527 36.93 -34.47 15.93
CA TRP A 527 36.82 -35.80 16.54
C TRP A 527 36.98 -36.92 15.50
N TYR A 528 36.34 -36.78 14.35
CA TYR A 528 36.49 -37.73 13.25
C TYR A 528 37.96 -37.87 12.82
N LEU A 529 38.68 -36.77 12.63
CA LEU A 529 40.09 -36.79 12.24
C LEU A 529 40.98 -37.43 13.31
N VAL A 530 40.73 -37.12 14.59
CA VAL A 530 41.46 -37.71 15.73
C VAL A 530 41.23 -39.22 15.81
N ILE A 531 40.00 -39.68 15.62
CA ILE A 531 39.69 -41.12 15.61
C ILE A 531 40.34 -41.79 14.40
N LEU A 532 40.24 -41.17 13.22
CA LEU A 532 40.69 -41.76 11.96
C LEU A 532 42.21 -41.85 11.82
N VAL A 533 42.95 -40.85 12.33
CA VAL A 533 44.39 -40.72 12.11
C VAL A 533 45.20 -41.18 13.32
N PRO A 534 45.33 -40.41 14.43
CA PRO A 534 46.20 -40.79 15.53
C PRO A 534 45.67 -42.01 16.31
N LEU A 535 44.36 -42.09 16.57
CA LEU A 535 43.79 -43.18 17.37
C LEU A 535 43.83 -44.52 16.60
N ASN A 536 43.42 -44.50 15.34
CA ASN A 536 43.49 -45.65 14.44
C ASN A 536 44.93 -46.15 14.29
N TYR A 537 45.88 -45.26 14.00
CA TYR A 537 47.30 -45.61 13.89
C TYR A 537 47.86 -46.20 15.19
N LEU A 538 47.57 -45.56 16.33
CA LEU A 538 48.06 -46.02 17.64
C LEU A 538 47.54 -47.41 17.99
N LEU A 539 46.23 -47.66 17.78
CA LEU A 539 45.60 -48.95 18.05
C LEU A 539 46.23 -50.08 17.24
N PHE A 540 46.35 -49.90 15.92
CA PHE A 540 46.90 -50.92 15.03
C PHE A 540 48.43 -51.05 15.12
N ARG A 541 49.13 -50.00 15.57
CA ARG A 541 50.55 -50.07 15.96
C ARG A 541 50.75 -50.89 17.23
N LEU A 542 49.89 -50.72 18.24
CA LEU A 542 49.95 -51.50 19.48
C LEU A 542 49.67 -52.99 19.22
N LEU A 543 48.75 -53.29 18.29
CA LEU A 543 48.41 -54.64 17.85
C LEU A 543 49.42 -55.26 16.87
N ARG A 544 50.50 -54.54 16.52
CA ARG A 544 51.56 -54.95 15.56
C ARG A 544 51.04 -55.37 14.17
N ARG A 545 49.84 -54.95 13.78
CA ARG A 545 49.25 -55.29 12.48
C ARG A 545 48.69 -54.04 11.81
N LEU A 546 49.61 -53.22 11.28
CA LEU A 546 49.31 -51.93 10.64
C LEU A 546 48.43 -52.03 9.39
N GLU A 547 48.40 -53.20 8.73
CA GLU A 547 47.62 -53.41 7.52
C GLU A 547 46.10 -53.34 7.75
N TYR A 548 45.62 -53.67 8.96
CA TYR A 548 44.19 -53.60 9.29
C TYR A 548 43.66 -52.17 9.46
N ALA A 549 44.55 -51.18 9.61
CA ALA A 549 44.14 -49.77 9.68
C ALA A 549 43.42 -49.33 8.40
N TRP A 550 43.78 -49.88 7.24
CA TRP A 550 43.12 -49.62 5.95
C TRP A 550 41.68 -50.16 5.91
N VAL A 551 41.40 -51.27 6.59
CA VAL A 551 40.05 -51.84 6.70
C VAL A 551 39.21 -51.08 7.73
N ALA A 552 39.83 -50.50 8.76
CA ALA A 552 39.15 -49.71 9.76
C ALA A 552 38.66 -48.35 9.24
N VAL A 553 39.36 -47.75 8.27
CA VAL A 553 39.00 -46.45 7.67
C VAL A 553 37.55 -46.43 7.13
N PRO A 554 37.11 -47.35 6.26
CA PRO A 554 35.71 -47.42 5.82
C PRO A 554 34.70 -47.58 6.96
N VAL A 555 35.04 -48.39 7.98
CA VAL A 555 34.14 -48.66 9.12
C VAL A 555 33.98 -47.41 9.98
N ILE A 556 35.08 -46.70 10.25
CA ILE A 556 35.07 -45.43 10.99
C ILE A 556 34.33 -44.35 10.19
N ALA A 557 34.51 -44.29 8.87
CA ALA A 557 33.80 -43.36 8.00
C ALA A 557 32.28 -43.61 8.02
N ILE A 558 31.84 -44.87 7.87
CA ILE A 558 30.42 -45.24 7.94
C ILE A 558 29.85 -44.95 9.33
N GLY A 559 30.57 -45.31 10.40
CA GLY A 559 30.15 -45.04 11.77
C GLY A 559 30.04 -43.53 12.08
N GLY A 560 31.00 -42.74 11.61
CA GLY A 560 30.98 -41.28 11.71
C GLY A 560 29.84 -40.66 10.93
N ALA A 561 29.56 -41.13 9.71
CA ALA A 561 28.43 -40.67 8.90
C ALA A 561 27.08 -40.98 9.58
N ILE A 562 26.91 -42.20 10.11
CA ILE A 562 25.71 -42.60 10.86
C ILE A 562 25.57 -41.75 12.13
N TRP A 563 26.66 -41.51 12.85
CA TRP A 563 26.66 -40.68 14.05
C TRP A 563 26.24 -39.25 13.74
N VAL A 564 26.83 -38.62 12.72
CA VAL A 564 26.48 -37.25 12.30
C VAL A 564 25.03 -37.19 11.83
N ALA A 565 24.58 -38.13 11.00
CA ALA A 565 23.20 -38.17 10.53
C ALA A 565 22.18 -38.31 11.69
N ARG A 566 22.52 -39.11 12.71
CA ARG A 566 21.65 -39.35 13.88
C ARG A 566 21.72 -38.21 14.90
N ALA A 567 22.89 -37.61 15.10
CA ALA A 567 23.08 -36.47 15.99
C ALA A 567 22.47 -35.19 15.39
N ALA A 568 22.46 -35.05 14.07
CA ALA A 568 21.84 -33.93 13.36
C ALA A 568 20.30 -33.98 13.34
N ARG A 569 19.65 -34.99 13.96
CA ARG A 569 18.19 -35.15 13.98
C ARG A 569 17.54 -34.85 12.62
N LEU A 570 18.03 -35.49 11.56
CA LEU A 570 17.26 -35.55 10.31
C LEU A 570 16.03 -36.40 10.60
N ASP A 571 14.94 -35.76 11.04
CA ASP A 571 13.62 -36.37 11.06
C ASP A 571 13.21 -36.59 9.60
N ILE A 572 13.50 -37.79 9.09
CA ILE A 572 13.14 -38.25 7.72
C ILE A 572 11.65 -38.61 7.68
N GLY A 573 10.80 -37.67 8.09
CA GLY A 573 9.36 -37.68 7.83
C GLY A 573 9.05 -36.70 6.71
N PHE A 574 8.10 -37.05 5.82
CA PHE A 574 7.56 -36.08 4.87
C PHE A 574 6.70 -35.07 5.62
N ALA A 575 7.32 -34.03 6.18
CA ALA A 575 6.65 -33.01 6.97
C ALA A 575 6.52 -31.73 6.16
N ARG A 576 5.29 -31.21 6.13
CA ARG A 576 5.01 -29.82 5.75
C ARG A 576 4.48 -29.13 6.98
N LEU A 577 5.18 -28.10 7.44
CA LEU A 577 4.81 -27.33 8.61
C LEU A 577 4.47 -25.92 8.15
N GLN A 578 3.41 -25.38 8.73
CA GLN A 578 3.00 -24.00 8.55
C GLN A 578 2.86 -23.38 9.93
N ASN A 579 3.73 -22.44 10.28
CA ASN A 579 3.57 -21.63 11.48
C ASN A 579 3.21 -20.20 11.05
N GLU A 580 2.26 -19.59 11.71
CA GLU A 580 1.77 -18.26 11.38
C GLU A 580 1.63 -17.40 12.64
N ILE A 581 2.20 -16.20 12.60
CA ILE A 581 1.96 -15.14 13.58
C ILE A 581 1.22 -14.01 12.88
N CYS A 582 0.03 -13.68 13.39
CA CYS A 582 -0.82 -12.62 12.86
C CYS A 582 -0.83 -11.41 13.79
N LEU A 583 -0.70 -10.21 13.22
CA LEU A 583 -1.11 -8.97 13.85
C LEU A 583 -2.40 -8.47 13.21
N MET A 584 -3.40 -8.22 14.04
CA MET A 584 -4.68 -7.63 13.67
C MET A 584 -4.75 -6.19 14.19
N GLU A 585 -4.94 -5.21 13.33
CA GLU A 585 -5.13 -3.81 13.70
C GLU A 585 -6.58 -3.37 13.44
N MET A 586 -7.24 -2.77 14.44
CA MET A 586 -8.58 -2.19 14.31
C MET A 586 -8.60 -0.71 14.73
N GLN A 587 -9.42 0.09 14.05
CA GLN A 587 -9.58 1.53 14.29
C GLN A 587 -10.84 1.84 15.13
N PRO A 588 -10.87 2.99 15.85
CA PRO A 588 -11.98 3.33 16.75
C PRO A 588 -13.34 3.30 16.05
N GLY A 589 -14.25 2.47 16.57
CA GLY A 589 -15.63 2.41 16.07
C GLY A 589 -15.78 1.83 14.65
N TYR A 590 -14.74 1.18 14.12
CA TYR A 590 -14.77 0.56 12.81
C TYR A 590 -14.82 -0.96 12.90
N ASP A 591 -15.52 -1.60 11.97
CA ASP A 591 -15.82 -3.04 11.98
C ASP A 591 -14.82 -3.86 11.15
N ARG A 592 -13.91 -3.21 10.43
CA ARG A 592 -12.86 -3.90 9.67
C ARG A 592 -11.53 -3.93 10.41
N VAL A 593 -10.73 -4.92 10.04
CA VAL A 593 -9.43 -5.23 10.61
C VAL A 593 -8.39 -5.41 9.51
N HIS A 594 -7.23 -4.76 9.68
CA HIS A 594 -6.05 -5.00 8.87
C HIS A 594 -5.29 -6.16 9.49
N LEU A 595 -5.17 -7.26 8.75
CA LEU A 595 -4.52 -8.49 9.16
C LEU A 595 -3.17 -8.58 8.45
N SER A 596 -2.08 -8.52 9.20
CA SER A 596 -0.73 -8.83 8.73
C SER A 596 -0.33 -10.21 9.23
N SER A 597 -0.13 -11.16 8.31
CA SER A 597 0.28 -12.54 8.59
C SER A 597 1.74 -12.75 8.19
N TYR A 598 2.55 -13.19 9.14
CA TYR A 598 3.91 -13.66 8.91
C TYR A 598 3.91 -15.19 8.99
N ILE A 599 4.31 -15.84 7.90
CA ILE A 599 4.10 -17.28 7.68
C ILE A 599 5.45 -17.94 7.44
N ALA A 600 5.71 -19.04 8.13
CA ALA A 600 6.86 -19.91 7.93
C ALA A 600 6.39 -21.21 7.28
N LEU A 601 6.80 -21.43 6.03
CA LEU A 601 6.52 -22.62 5.26
C LEU A 601 7.75 -23.52 5.25
N TYR A 602 7.71 -24.61 6.00
CA TYR A 602 8.73 -25.64 5.97
C TYR A 602 8.32 -26.79 5.07
N SER A 603 9.26 -27.31 4.29
CA SER A 603 9.05 -28.53 3.53
C SER A 603 10.25 -29.46 3.55
N SER A 604 10.03 -30.74 3.86
CA SER A 604 11.09 -31.76 3.78
C SER A 604 11.58 -32.00 2.34
N LEU A 605 10.73 -31.77 1.34
CA LEU A 605 11.03 -31.91 -0.09
C LEU A 605 10.83 -30.58 -0.82
N GLY A 606 11.57 -30.36 -1.90
CA GLY A 606 11.33 -29.22 -2.80
C GLY A 606 9.85 -29.15 -3.18
N THR A 607 9.19 -28.06 -2.80
CA THR A 607 7.74 -27.87 -2.98
C THR A 607 7.48 -26.42 -3.36
N GLU A 608 6.65 -26.24 -4.37
CA GLU A 608 6.10 -24.95 -4.75
C GLU A 608 4.77 -24.74 -4.03
N TYR A 609 4.61 -23.57 -3.42
CA TYR A 609 3.39 -23.16 -2.73
C TYR A 609 2.64 -22.08 -3.52
N GLU A 610 1.31 -22.17 -3.46
CA GLU A 610 0.37 -21.14 -3.90
C GLU A 610 -0.40 -20.61 -2.68
N LEU A 611 -0.52 -19.28 -2.58
CA LEU A 611 -1.35 -18.60 -1.59
C LEU A 611 -2.52 -17.93 -2.31
N ALA A 612 -3.71 -18.48 -2.16
CA ALA A 612 -4.93 -17.98 -2.77
C ALA A 612 -5.77 -17.19 -1.76
N PHE A 613 -6.22 -15.99 -2.17
CA PHE A 613 -7.02 -15.11 -1.33
C PHE A 613 -8.47 -15.03 -1.81
N ASP A 614 -9.43 -15.16 -0.89
CA ASP A 614 -10.87 -14.98 -1.13
C ASP A 614 -11.31 -13.53 -0.84
N THR A 615 -10.43 -12.57 -1.13
CA THR A 615 -10.69 -11.14 -0.98
C THR A 615 -9.82 -10.33 -1.94
N PRO A 616 -10.33 -9.27 -2.58
CA PRO A 616 -9.53 -8.41 -3.44
C PRO A 616 -8.55 -7.55 -2.64
N ASP A 617 -8.86 -7.23 -1.39
CA ASP A 617 -8.00 -6.52 -0.43
C ASP A 617 -6.96 -7.47 0.19
N ALA A 618 -6.14 -8.11 -0.64
CA ALA A 618 -5.04 -8.95 -0.20
C ALA A 618 -3.77 -8.74 -1.03
N VAL A 619 -2.63 -8.83 -0.37
CA VAL A 619 -1.30 -8.81 -1.00
C VAL A 619 -0.40 -9.76 -0.24
N ALA A 620 0.57 -10.36 -0.93
CA ALA A 620 1.57 -11.19 -0.27
C ALA A 620 2.86 -11.20 -1.06
N LEU A 621 3.98 -11.30 -0.36
CA LEU A 621 5.31 -11.48 -0.91
C LEU A 621 6.14 -12.40 -0.03
N PRO A 622 7.05 -13.19 -0.63
CA PRO A 622 8.15 -13.77 0.12
C PRO A 622 8.96 -12.70 0.85
N VAL A 623 9.33 -12.98 2.10
CA VAL A 623 10.15 -12.05 2.89
C VAL A 623 11.55 -11.97 2.31
N GLY A 624 12.14 -10.77 2.30
CA GLY A 624 13.52 -10.59 1.85
C GLY A 624 13.70 -10.58 0.32
N ILE A 625 12.61 -10.44 -0.44
CA ILE A 625 12.62 -10.38 -1.91
C ILE A 625 13.53 -9.28 -2.50
N TRP A 626 13.97 -8.32 -1.68
CA TRP A 626 14.91 -7.26 -2.09
C TRP A 626 16.35 -7.45 -1.61
N SER A 627 16.62 -8.35 -0.66
CA SER A 627 17.94 -8.58 -0.09
C SER A 627 18.60 -9.84 -0.62
N ASP A 628 17.80 -10.85 -0.93
CA ASP A 628 18.29 -12.15 -1.33
C ASP A 628 18.48 -12.17 -2.84
N GLY A 629 19.72 -12.05 -3.30
CA GLY A 629 20.11 -12.39 -4.68
C GLY A 629 19.96 -13.89 -5.02
N LEU A 630 19.09 -14.60 -4.29
CA LEU A 630 18.85 -16.04 -4.35
C LEU A 630 17.63 -16.42 -5.21
N GLU A 631 16.73 -15.48 -5.53
CA GLU A 631 15.60 -15.77 -6.41
C GLU A 631 16.02 -15.62 -7.88
N GLU A 632 16.45 -16.73 -8.49
CA GLU A 632 16.62 -16.82 -9.95
C GLU A 632 15.26 -16.75 -10.67
N ASP A 633 14.17 -17.21 -10.02
CA ASP A 633 12.82 -17.28 -10.56
C ASP A 633 11.87 -16.31 -9.84
N PRO A 634 11.14 -15.43 -10.56
CA PRO A 634 10.22 -14.48 -9.97
C PRO A 634 8.93 -15.15 -9.50
N VAL A 635 8.37 -14.67 -8.39
CA VAL A 635 7.01 -15.04 -7.97
C VAL A 635 5.96 -14.38 -8.86
N GLN A 636 4.81 -15.03 -9.01
CA GLN A 636 3.72 -14.57 -9.86
C GLN A 636 2.52 -14.17 -9.00
N LEU A 637 2.08 -12.93 -9.15
CA LEU A 637 0.82 -12.45 -8.58
C LEU A 637 -0.26 -12.55 -9.65
N ARG A 638 -1.03 -13.63 -9.61
CA ARG A 638 -2.05 -13.98 -10.59
C ARG A 638 -3.39 -13.37 -10.21
N PHE A 639 -4.00 -12.67 -11.15
CA PHE A 639 -5.35 -12.14 -11.06
C PHE A 639 -6.26 -12.94 -12.00
N GLY A 640 -7.51 -13.16 -11.61
CA GLY A 640 -8.43 -13.99 -12.39
C GLY A 640 -9.88 -13.59 -12.21
N TYR A 641 -10.76 -14.58 -12.37
CA TYR A 641 -12.20 -14.42 -12.11
C TYR A 641 -12.59 -14.72 -10.65
N GLY A 642 -11.63 -15.12 -9.81
CA GLY A 642 -11.84 -15.33 -8.38
C GLY A 642 -11.97 -14.00 -7.62
N GLU A 643 -12.36 -14.06 -6.35
CA GLU A 643 -12.58 -12.86 -5.53
C GLU A 643 -11.27 -12.10 -5.22
N GLY A 644 -10.13 -12.78 -5.16
CA GLY A 644 -8.84 -12.19 -4.81
C GLY A 644 -7.65 -12.67 -5.65
N PRO A 645 -6.45 -12.14 -5.37
CA PRO A 645 -5.22 -12.56 -6.05
C PRO A 645 -4.76 -13.94 -5.59
N VAL A 646 -3.88 -14.55 -6.38
CA VAL A 646 -3.15 -15.78 -6.03
C VAL A 646 -1.65 -15.49 -6.18
N LEU A 647 -0.88 -15.67 -5.11
CA LEU A 647 0.58 -15.66 -5.18
C LEU A 647 1.06 -17.08 -5.49
N SER A 648 1.64 -17.31 -6.65
CA SER A 648 2.23 -18.59 -7.07
C SER A 648 3.74 -18.47 -7.27
N GLY A 649 4.43 -19.60 -7.39
CA GLY A 649 5.90 -19.63 -7.53
C GLY A 649 6.66 -19.52 -6.23
N VAL A 650 6.02 -19.68 -5.05
CA VAL A 650 6.73 -19.63 -3.76
C VAL A 650 7.47 -20.95 -3.56
N GLN A 651 8.74 -20.98 -3.98
CA GLN A 651 9.58 -22.17 -3.89
C GLN A 651 10.13 -22.36 -2.47
N VAL A 652 9.92 -23.54 -1.91
CA VAL A 652 10.53 -23.98 -0.66
C VAL A 652 11.45 -25.15 -0.98
N ALA A 653 12.76 -24.95 -0.86
CA ALA A 653 13.72 -26.00 -1.11
C ALA A 653 13.63 -27.12 -0.04
N SER A 654 14.19 -28.28 -0.37
CA SER A 654 14.19 -29.44 0.54
C SER A 654 14.86 -29.11 1.87
N ASN A 655 14.16 -29.41 2.96
CA ASN A 655 14.59 -29.18 4.35
C ASN A 655 14.91 -27.72 4.64
N GLN A 656 14.19 -26.80 3.98
CA GLN A 656 14.29 -25.37 4.24
C GLN A 656 12.93 -24.79 4.62
N THR A 657 12.98 -23.61 5.20
CA THR A 657 11.81 -22.78 5.46
C THR A 657 11.87 -21.54 4.61
N ARG A 658 10.75 -21.21 3.97
CA ARG A 658 10.53 -19.91 3.34
C ARG A 658 9.57 -19.10 4.20
N LEU A 659 9.93 -17.84 4.42
CA LEU A 659 9.08 -16.87 5.11
C LEU A 659 8.26 -16.10 4.08
N VAL A 660 6.98 -15.90 4.37
CA VAL A 660 6.04 -15.13 3.54
C VAL A 660 5.34 -14.11 4.41
N HIS A 661 5.22 -12.89 3.93
CA HIS A 661 4.43 -11.84 4.56
C HIS A 661 3.20 -11.59 3.68
N ALA A 662 2.02 -11.70 4.28
CA ALA A 662 0.74 -11.44 3.64
C ALA A 662 -0.03 -10.39 4.43
N GLU A 663 -0.78 -9.54 3.73
CA GLU A 663 -1.70 -8.58 4.35
C GLU A 663 -3.09 -8.69 3.74
N GLN A 664 -4.11 -8.58 4.57
CA GLN A 664 -5.52 -8.59 4.18
C GLN A 664 -6.31 -7.54 4.94
N LEU A 665 -7.36 -7.00 4.33
CA LEU A 665 -8.36 -6.21 5.05
C LEU A 665 -9.68 -6.99 5.10
N LEU A 666 -10.15 -7.33 6.30
CA LEU A 666 -11.30 -8.21 6.52
C LEU A 666 -12.34 -7.54 7.43
N SER A 667 -13.59 -8.02 7.43
CA SER A 667 -14.58 -7.63 8.43
C SER A 667 -14.40 -8.47 9.70
N ALA A 668 -14.44 -7.83 10.86
CA ALA A 668 -14.51 -8.46 12.17
C ALA A 668 -15.97 -8.73 12.61
N GLY A 669 -16.96 -8.39 11.79
CA GLY A 669 -18.39 -8.57 12.08
C GLY A 669 -18.99 -7.54 13.05
N GLY A 670 -18.21 -6.56 13.49
CA GLY A 670 -18.61 -5.48 14.38
C GLY A 670 -17.40 -4.77 15.01
N ALA A 671 -17.64 -3.63 15.67
CA ALA A 671 -16.58 -2.83 16.29
C ALA A 671 -16.34 -3.21 17.77
N ILE A 672 -15.20 -2.79 18.32
CA ILE A 672 -14.94 -2.83 19.77
C ILE A 672 -14.96 -1.40 20.29
N LEU A 673 -15.82 -1.12 21.27
CA LEU A 673 -16.20 0.23 21.68
C LEU A 673 -15.95 0.48 23.16
N LEU A 674 -15.49 1.70 23.47
CA LEU A 674 -15.55 2.24 24.83
C LEU A 674 -16.96 2.77 25.12
N LYS A 675 -17.52 2.37 26.26
CA LYS A 675 -18.81 2.84 26.80
C LYS A 675 -18.61 3.58 28.12
N ASP A 676 -19.64 4.32 28.53
CA ASP A 676 -19.72 5.00 29.82
C ASP A 676 -18.48 5.89 30.10
N ASP A 677 -18.15 6.76 29.14
CA ASP A 677 -16.96 7.64 29.17
C ASP A 677 -15.64 6.88 29.43
N GLY A 678 -15.54 5.65 28.93
CA GLY A 678 -14.36 4.80 29.05
C GLY A 678 -14.34 3.93 30.31
N ALA A 679 -15.45 3.79 31.02
CA ALA A 679 -15.57 2.90 32.18
C ALA A 679 -15.92 1.44 31.80
N ALA A 680 -16.39 1.19 30.58
CA ALA A 680 -16.70 -0.14 30.09
C ALA A 680 -16.19 -0.35 28.66
N LEU A 681 -15.89 -1.61 28.32
CA LEU A 681 -15.51 -2.05 26.99
C LEU A 681 -16.55 -3.05 26.48
N GLU A 682 -17.11 -2.79 25.31
CA GLU A 682 -18.04 -3.67 24.62
C GLU A 682 -17.38 -4.26 23.37
N ASN A 683 -17.42 -5.58 23.26
CA ASN A 683 -17.02 -6.30 22.05
C ASN A 683 -18.26 -6.57 21.20
N GLN A 684 -18.51 -5.78 20.15
CA GLN A 684 -19.59 -6.06 19.19
C GLN A 684 -19.10 -6.90 18.00
N SER A 685 -17.80 -7.24 17.95
CA SER A 685 -17.23 -8.08 16.90
C SER A 685 -17.56 -9.56 17.10
N GLN A 686 -17.23 -10.37 16.10
CA GLN A 686 -17.29 -11.83 16.16
C GLN A 686 -16.01 -12.45 16.73
N LEU A 687 -15.04 -11.63 17.15
CA LEU A 687 -13.75 -12.11 17.65
C LEU A 687 -13.85 -12.52 19.12
N GLU A 688 -13.40 -13.73 19.42
CA GLU A 688 -13.23 -14.24 20.79
C GLU A 688 -11.85 -13.82 21.31
N LEU A 689 -11.84 -12.86 22.24
CA LEU A 689 -10.60 -12.30 22.78
C LEU A 689 -10.21 -12.99 24.08
N VAL A 690 -8.93 -13.34 24.21
CA VAL A 690 -8.33 -13.91 25.42
C VAL A 690 -7.12 -13.07 25.83
N ASP A 691 -6.74 -13.15 27.10
CA ASP A 691 -5.62 -12.38 27.67
C ASP A 691 -5.73 -10.86 27.41
N ALA A 692 -6.96 -10.35 27.35
CA ALA A 692 -7.23 -8.97 26.96
C ALA A 692 -6.85 -7.99 28.07
N PHE A 693 -6.23 -6.87 27.69
CA PHE A 693 -5.96 -5.74 28.58
C PHE A 693 -5.99 -4.42 27.81
N VAL A 694 -6.46 -3.38 28.49
CA VAL A 694 -6.50 -2.01 27.95
C VAL A 694 -5.40 -1.19 28.58
N VAL A 695 -4.61 -0.53 27.75
CA VAL A 695 -3.58 0.42 28.15
C VAL A 695 -4.04 1.81 27.74
N ARG A 696 -3.98 2.76 28.68
CA ARG A 696 -4.23 4.17 28.38
C ARG A 696 -3.13 5.06 28.92
N ARG A 697 -2.86 6.15 28.23
CA ARG A 697 -2.07 7.27 28.76
C ARG A 697 -3.01 8.43 29.06
N THR A 698 -3.10 8.82 30.32
CA THR A 698 -3.93 9.96 30.72
C THR A 698 -3.40 11.27 30.13
N ASP A 699 -4.20 12.32 30.15
CA ASP A 699 -3.78 13.66 29.71
C ASP A 699 -2.60 14.21 30.54
N GLU A 700 -2.46 13.76 31.79
CA GLU A 700 -1.33 14.05 32.68
C GLU A 700 -0.07 13.24 32.34
N GLY A 701 -0.16 12.33 31.37
CA GLY A 701 0.95 11.51 30.87
C GLY A 701 1.19 10.22 31.66
N THR A 702 0.39 9.92 32.69
CA THR A 702 0.50 8.67 33.46
C THR A 702 -0.05 7.48 32.66
N LEU A 703 0.67 6.35 32.70
CA LEU A 703 0.23 5.12 32.05
C LEU A 703 -0.63 4.30 33.02
N GLN A 704 -1.79 3.87 32.57
CA GLN A 704 -2.72 3.05 33.33
C GLN A 704 -3.10 1.81 32.55
N VAL A 705 -3.26 0.69 33.25
CA VAL A 705 -3.63 -0.60 32.66
C VAL A 705 -4.86 -1.17 33.34
N ALA A 706 -5.78 -1.71 32.54
CA ALA A 706 -6.95 -2.45 33.00
C ALA A 706 -6.93 -3.86 32.39
N THR A 707 -6.71 -4.87 33.23
CA THR A 707 -6.71 -6.28 32.82
C THR A 707 -8.13 -6.83 32.77
N LEU A 708 -8.50 -7.46 31.64
CA LEU A 708 -9.85 -7.99 31.39
C LEU A 708 -9.90 -9.52 31.39
N GLY A 709 -8.84 -10.18 30.93
CA GLY A 709 -8.86 -11.63 30.63
C GLY A 709 -9.72 -11.89 29.39
N ASP A 710 -10.63 -12.86 29.46
CA ASP A 710 -11.46 -13.23 28.31
C ASP A 710 -12.54 -12.19 28.00
N LEU A 711 -12.71 -11.79 26.75
CA LEU A 711 -13.80 -10.91 26.33
C LEU A 711 -14.53 -11.54 25.12
N PRO A 712 -15.55 -12.38 25.37
CA PRO A 712 -16.31 -13.04 24.32
C PRO A 712 -17.04 -12.08 23.37
N ALA A 713 -17.41 -12.58 22.20
CA ALA A 713 -18.21 -11.82 21.24
C ALA A 713 -19.56 -11.37 21.84
N GLY A 714 -19.96 -10.13 21.58
CA GLY A 714 -21.20 -9.53 22.10
C GLY A 714 -21.19 -9.18 23.59
N SER A 715 -20.08 -9.40 24.31
CA SER A 715 -19.99 -9.15 25.76
C SER A 715 -19.53 -7.73 26.10
N THR A 716 -19.85 -7.28 27.31
CA THR A 716 -19.37 -6.01 27.87
C THR A 716 -18.68 -6.28 29.21
N LYS A 717 -17.51 -5.69 29.44
CA LYS A 717 -16.78 -5.75 30.70
C LYS A 717 -16.43 -4.36 31.23
N THR A 718 -16.49 -4.19 32.55
CA THR A 718 -16.08 -2.95 33.22
C THR A 718 -14.56 -2.86 33.30
N LEU A 719 -14.02 -1.68 33.02
CA LEU A 719 -12.60 -1.37 33.06
C LEU A 719 -12.20 -0.87 34.45
N ARG A 720 -11.22 -1.52 35.07
CA ARG A 720 -10.62 -1.10 36.35
C ARG A 720 -9.16 -0.76 36.13
N TYR A 721 -8.88 0.52 36.01
CA TYR A 721 -7.53 1.03 35.76
C TYR A 721 -6.69 0.98 37.03
N THR A 722 -5.43 0.60 36.85
CA THR A 722 -4.40 0.62 37.90
C THR A 722 -3.17 1.36 37.38
N ASP A 723 -2.55 2.14 38.28
CA ASP A 723 -1.28 2.82 38.03
C ASP A 723 -0.13 1.81 38.17
N GLN A 724 0.12 0.99 37.15
CA GLN A 724 1.15 -0.06 37.21
C GLN A 724 2.31 0.16 36.22
N ARG A 725 3.51 -0.24 36.67
CA ARG A 725 4.61 -0.81 35.88
C ARG A 725 5.06 -2.13 36.54
N PRO A 726 5.49 -3.18 35.80
CA PRO A 726 5.44 -3.39 34.35
C PRO A 726 4.35 -4.42 33.95
N LEU A 727 3.97 -4.46 32.67
CA LEU A 727 3.14 -5.52 32.07
C LEU A 727 3.72 -6.94 32.19
N SER A 728 4.91 -7.09 32.77
CA SER A 728 5.55 -8.39 33.00
C SER A 728 4.67 -9.38 33.77
N ALA A 729 3.81 -8.89 34.68
CA ALA A 729 2.87 -9.73 35.41
C ALA A 729 1.73 -10.29 34.54
N ILE A 730 1.36 -9.61 33.45
CA ILE A 730 0.38 -10.11 32.46
C ILE A 730 1.05 -11.14 31.53
N ALA A 731 2.38 -11.07 31.39
CA ALA A 731 3.14 -11.78 30.38
C ALA A 731 3.66 -13.17 30.78
N GLU A 732 3.51 -13.62 32.04
CA GLU A 732 4.06 -14.91 32.46
C GLU A 732 3.41 -16.09 31.73
N ASP A 733 2.09 -16.05 31.53
CA ASP A 733 1.31 -17.16 30.96
C ASP A 733 1.08 -17.07 29.44
N LEU A 734 1.67 -16.08 28.74
CA LEU A 734 1.52 -15.91 27.29
C LEU A 734 2.36 -16.93 26.49
N PRO A 735 1.86 -17.43 25.34
CA PRO A 735 2.66 -18.28 24.46
C PRO A 735 3.93 -17.59 23.96
N ALA A 736 5.02 -18.37 23.85
CA ALA A 736 6.34 -17.86 23.57
C ALA A 736 6.44 -17.08 22.25
N SER A 737 5.75 -17.52 21.18
CA SER A 737 5.68 -16.84 19.87
C SER A 737 5.24 -15.39 19.95
N VAL A 738 4.17 -15.12 20.69
CA VAL A 738 3.50 -13.82 20.65
C VAL A 738 3.81 -12.94 21.84
N LYS A 739 4.42 -13.51 22.89
CA LYS A 739 4.81 -12.79 24.10
C LYS A 739 5.70 -11.58 23.82
N PRO A 740 6.74 -11.63 22.96
CA PRO A 740 7.52 -10.44 22.61
C PRO A 740 6.65 -9.33 22.01
N LEU A 741 5.80 -9.70 21.05
CA LEU A 741 4.93 -8.76 20.34
C LEU A 741 3.92 -8.09 21.27
N ILE A 742 3.20 -8.88 22.08
CA ILE A 742 2.21 -8.37 23.06
C ILE A 742 2.88 -7.43 24.07
N ASN A 743 4.05 -7.81 24.59
CA ASN A 743 4.79 -6.98 25.53
C ASN A 743 5.23 -5.65 24.90
N ALA A 744 5.71 -5.69 23.67
CA ALA A 744 6.21 -4.52 22.98
C ALA A 744 5.08 -3.52 22.68
N ILE A 745 3.93 -4.01 22.19
CA ILE A 745 2.73 -3.21 21.93
C ILE A 745 2.13 -2.68 23.24
N GLY A 746 2.06 -3.52 24.27
CA GLY A 746 1.49 -3.19 25.57
C GLY A 746 2.34 -2.21 26.40
N SER A 747 3.65 -2.11 26.13
CA SER A 747 4.61 -1.32 26.93
C SER A 747 4.25 0.16 27.11
N GLY A 748 3.41 0.72 26.24
CA GLY A 748 2.91 2.08 26.39
C GLY A 748 3.94 3.17 26.06
N HIS A 749 5.17 2.79 25.67
CA HIS A 749 6.33 3.70 25.63
C HIS A 749 6.16 4.88 24.67
N ARG A 750 5.41 4.70 23.56
CA ARG A 750 5.17 5.73 22.52
C ARG A 750 3.73 6.26 22.48
N PHE A 751 2.95 6.06 23.53
CA PHE A 751 1.56 6.55 23.59
C PHE A 751 1.53 8.08 23.70
N GLY A 752 0.68 8.73 22.92
CA GLY A 752 0.34 10.15 23.10
C GLY A 752 -0.56 10.37 24.32
N PRO A 753 -0.61 11.59 24.88
CA PRO A 753 -1.60 11.93 25.92
C PRO A 753 -3.03 11.71 25.42
N GLY A 754 -3.87 11.07 26.24
CA GLY A 754 -5.26 10.72 25.90
C GLY A 754 -5.41 9.47 25.02
N GLU A 755 -4.32 8.80 24.67
CA GLU A 755 -4.36 7.60 23.83
C GLU A 755 -4.76 6.36 24.63
N THR A 756 -5.70 5.57 24.09
CA THR A 756 -6.17 4.31 24.67
C THR A 756 -6.16 3.20 23.63
N ARG A 757 -5.56 2.05 23.98
CA ARG A 757 -5.46 0.88 23.11
C ARG A 757 -5.85 -0.39 23.87
N LEU A 758 -6.51 -1.31 23.19
CA LEU A 758 -6.71 -2.69 23.65
C LEU A 758 -5.67 -3.58 22.99
N VAL A 759 -5.07 -4.47 23.76
CA VAL A 759 -4.23 -5.56 23.28
C VAL A 759 -4.83 -6.88 23.77
N ALA A 760 -4.97 -7.85 22.89
CA ALA A 760 -5.51 -9.17 23.22
C ALA A 760 -4.94 -10.23 22.29
N ARG A 761 -5.05 -11.49 22.68
CA ARG A 761 -4.96 -12.62 21.74
C ARG A 761 -6.35 -12.91 21.17
N VAL A 762 -6.38 -13.39 19.93
CA VAL A 762 -7.62 -13.84 19.27
C VAL A 762 -7.56 -15.35 19.13
N LEU A 763 -8.58 -16.05 19.62
CA LEU A 763 -8.62 -17.51 19.57
C LEU A 763 -8.71 -18.03 18.13
N GLU A 764 -9.61 -17.43 17.34
CA GLU A 764 -9.79 -17.75 15.92
C GLU A 764 -9.81 -16.45 15.09
N ALA A 765 -8.67 -16.10 14.49
CA ALA A 765 -8.60 -14.96 13.60
C ALA A 765 -9.32 -15.26 12.26
N PRO A 766 -10.04 -14.27 11.67
CA PRO A 766 -10.65 -14.45 10.37
C PRO A 766 -9.59 -14.85 9.35
N ASN A 767 -9.94 -15.82 8.49
CA ASN A 767 -9.03 -16.33 7.48
C ASN A 767 -9.73 -16.38 6.12
N LYS A 768 -9.11 -15.73 5.14
CA LYS A 768 -9.49 -15.80 3.73
C LYS A 768 -8.29 -16.13 2.84
N MET A 769 -7.26 -16.75 3.41
CA MET A 769 -6.06 -17.20 2.73
C MET A 769 -6.00 -18.73 2.78
N ARG A 770 -5.87 -19.35 1.61
CA ARG A 770 -5.58 -20.78 1.48
C ARG A 770 -4.17 -20.96 0.97
N ILE A 771 -3.42 -21.85 1.60
CA ILE A 771 -2.05 -22.21 1.21
C ILE A 771 -2.07 -23.64 0.67
N GLU A 772 -1.63 -23.82 -0.57
CA GLU A 772 -1.58 -25.10 -1.25
C GLU A 772 -0.13 -25.43 -1.69
N PRO A 773 0.37 -26.67 -1.49
CA PRO A 773 -0.29 -27.79 -0.83
C PRO A 773 -0.46 -27.57 0.68
N ALA A 774 -1.55 -28.09 1.23
CA ALA A 774 -1.85 -27.95 2.66
C ALA A 774 -0.74 -28.57 3.54
N ALA A 775 -0.41 -27.87 4.62
CA ALA A 775 0.54 -28.36 5.62
C ALA A 775 -0.05 -29.53 6.40
N SER A 776 0.81 -30.48 6.78
CA SER A 776 0.43 -31.61 7.64
C SER A 776 0.22 -31.20 9.10
N GLN A 777 0.88 -30.12 9.52
CA GLN A 777 0.73 -29.49 10.82
C GLN A 777 0.72 -27.98 10.58
N ALA A 778 -0.26 -27.31 11.16
CA ALA A 778 -0.38 -25.87 11.10
C ALA A 778 -0.58 -25.30 12.50
N SER A 779 0.16 -24.25 12.84
CA SER A 779 -0.03 -23.44 14.04
C SER A 779 -0.28 -22.00 13.62
N ARG A 780 -1.21 -21.34 14.32
CA ARG A 780 -1.57 -19.95 14.02
C ARG A 780 -1.87 -19.23 15.32
N GLU A 781 -1.13 -18.16 15.57
CA GLU A 781 -1.29 -17.32 16.75
C GLU A 781 -1.61 -15.90 16.31
N ALA A 782 -2.64 -15.29 16.90
CA ALA A 782 -3.11 -13.97 16.49
C ALA A 782 -3.14 -12.98 17.64
N VAL A 783 -2.53 -11.82 17.43
CA VAL A 783 -2.52 -10.68 18.35
C VAL A 783 -3.39 -9.58 17.78
N LEU A 784 -4.35 -9.12 18.56
CA LEU A 784 -5.21 -7.99 18.23
C LEU A 784 -4.72 -6.73 18.93
N LEU A 785 -4.54 -5.67 18.14
CA LEU A 785 -4.37 -4.30 18.55
C LEU A 785 -5.60 -3.51 18.11
N VAL A 786 -6.36 -2.99 19.07
CA VAL A 786 -7.45 -2.04 18.78
C VAL A 786 -7.07 -0.66 19.28
N HIS A 787 -7.06 0.31 18.37
CA HIS A 787 -7.04 1.71 18.75
C HIS A 787 -8.44 2.09 19.22
N LEU A 788 -8.62 2.29 20.53
CA LEU A 788 -9.92 2.66 21.10
C LEU A 788 -10.11 4.18 21.10
N GLN A 789 -9.03 4.92 21.32
CA GLN A 789 -9.00 6.37 21.25
C GLN A 789 -7.60 6.83 20.84
N HIS A 790 -7.54 7.63 19.77
CA HIS A 790 -6.31 8.31 19.34
C HIS A 790 -6.10 9.61 20.14
N PRO A 791 -4.85 10.07 20.30
CA PRO A 791 -4.60 11.37 20.91
C PRO A 791 -5.24 12.49 20.09
N PRO A 792 -5.67 13.59 20.74
CA PRO A 792 -6.27 14.72 20.05
C PRO A 792 -5.26 15.37 19.10
N LEU A 793 -5.74 15.81 17.92
CA LEU A 793 -4.89 16.55 16.99
C LEU A 793 -4.50 17.90 17.60
N PRO A 794 -3.23 18.33 17.49
CA PRO A 794 -2.81 19.65 17.97
C PRO A 794 -3.66 20.77 17.37
N PRO A 795 -3.98 21.84 18.13
CA PRO A 795 -4.72 22.97 17.59
C PRO A 795 -3.94 23.61 16.43
N PRO A 796 -4.63 24.04 15.37
CA PRO A 796 -3.98 24.60 14.20
C PRO A 796 -3.32 25.93 14.58
N ARG A 797 -2.14 26.22 14.03
CA ARG A 797 -1.40 27.47 14.25
C ARG A 797 -0.94 28.02 12.92
N LYS A 798 -1.03 29.34 12.73
CA LYS A 798 -0.60 30.00 11.50
C LYS A 798 0.91 29.99 11.32
N ASP A 799 1.35 30.10 10.07
CA ASP A 799 2.76 30.29 9.74
C ASP A 799 3.31 31.57 10.36
N ARG A 800 4.61 31.57 10.65
CA ARG A 800 5.30 32.70 11.27
C ARG A 800 5.45 33.88 10.31
N ASN A 801 5.63 33.62 9.03
CA ASN A 801 5.80 34.60 7.97
C ASN A 801 5.32 34.01 6.63
N LEU A 802 5.02 34.90 5.67
CA LEU A 802 4.68 34.51 4.30
C LEU A 802 5.90 33.93 3.59
N ALA A 803 5.66 33.05 2.62
CA ALA A 803 6.69 32.63 1.69
C ALA A 803 7.28 33.86 0.96
N PRO A 804 8.61 33.94 0.80
CA PRO A 804 9.19 35.00 -0.01
C PRO A 804 8.71 34.85 -1.46
N PRO A 805 8.62 35.96 -2.22
CA PRO A 805 8.31 35.89 -3.64
C PRO A 805 9.37 35.02 -4.35
N PRO A 806 9.00 34.30 -5.42
CA PRO A 806 9.97 33.55 -6.20
C PRO A 806 11.04 34.51 -6.72
N ARG A 807 12.31 34.16 -6.54
CA ARG A 807 13.44 34.92 -7.12
C ARG A 807 13.51 34.60 -8.60
N GLU A 808 13.65 35.63 -9.44
CA GLU A 808 14.02 35.48 -10.85
C GLU A 808 15.41 34.82 -10.93
N SER A 809 15.62 33.96 -11.92
CA SER A 809 16.94 33.34 -12.10
C SER A 809 17.94 34.39 -12.59
N VAL A 810 19.23 34.20 -12.32
CA VAL A 810 20.28 35.08 -12.87
C VAL A 810 20.19 35.14 -14.40
N GLU A 811 19.78 34.06 -15.07
CA GLU A 811 19.56 34.03 -16.51
C GLU A 811 18.37 34.90 -16.95
N ASP A 812 17.28 34.93 -16.17
CA ASP A 812 16.12 35.80 -16.45
C ASP A 812 16.47 37.28 -16.22
N VAL A 813 17.21 37.59 -15.15
CA VAL A 813 17.69 38.95 -14.87
C VAL A 813 18.69 39.42 -15.94
N MET A 814 19.57 38.54 -16.41
CA MET A 814 20.51 38.86 -17.51
C MET A 814 19.79 39.02 -18.85
N LEU A 815 18.74 38.23 -19.12
CA LEU A 815 17.89 38.39 -20.31
C LEU A 815 17.13 39.72 -20.26
N GLU A 816 16.62 40.13 -19.10
CA GLU A 816 15.98 41.44 -18.94
C GLU A 816 16.98 42.60 -19.04
N GLU A 817 18.21 42.44 -18.55
CA GLU A 817 19.29 43.42 -18.76
C GLU A 817 19.73 43.50 -20.24
N GLU A 818 19.74 42.39 -20.98
CA GLU A 818 20.02 42.38 -22.43
C GLU A 818 18.87 42.95 -23.28
N LEU A 819 17.62 42.82 -22.82
CA LEU A 819 16.42 43.35 -23.49
C LEU A 819 16.12 44.81 -23.12
N SER A 820 16.79 45.35 -22.11
CA SER A 820 16.68 46.76 -21.72
C SER A 820 17.47 47.64 -22.71
N PRO A 821 16.86 48.67 -23.32
CA PRO A 821 17.58 49.53 -24.24
C PRO A 821 18.72 50.26 -23.51
N PRO A 822 19.92 50.39 -24.12
CA PRO A 822 21.01 51.11 -23.49
C PRO A 822 20.60 52.57 -23.26
N LEU A 823 20.81 53.06 -22.03
CA LEU A 823 20.56 54.44 -21.61
C LEU A 823 21.27 55.48 -22.48
#